data_AF-A0A1J7H9W2-F1
#
_entry.id   AF-A0A1J7H9W2-F1
#
_cell.length_a   1.000
_cell.length_b   1.000
_cell.length_c   1.000
_cell.angle_alpha   90.00
_cell.angle_beta   90.00
_cell.angle_gamma   90.00
#
_symmetry.space_group_name_H-M   'P 1'
#
loop_
_entity.id
_entity.type
_entity.pdbx_description
1 polymer ?
#
loop_
_entity_poly.entity_id
_entity_poly.type
_entity_poly.pdbx_seq_one_letter_code
_entity_poly.pdbx_strand_id
1 'polypeptide(L)'
;MMVKEGMSLIGIGISRSPDQESIGSGTKRSSVSSGGRSRNQKEFFYKFVESERLSGELLDWFESLAENCAPKQQAFDVPFELIELQKFDYALEGISFQQLIRMPNVVYASTSDAVEATAYLAVEDFLHASVKGLWEAFWSQDEPMPFSVASMYNSNLKFYQAENAIANGRLGGLCGTGILLNNPRHPHGKWDNVLELALLRPDIRGLAVGSDQQPSPSVLGEALFCAVRMLLARSLSKLSFFPDSSTVFVLIVDSQYGGVVKVEGDVNKLNFDVNNVYECAAEWVKSHARISVSPIDRIWNKLGNANWGDIGALQVLFATFHCIMQYAGMPKHSVEDIAVDHSSRLQTRRVERQLEDTRENGNGLFRYQQRSVSPEIVEVQEDSVEVELKELMRLEVGSMLWLEDSDWQKGYQIREVINNGELTYYIASYVEDSGKNLFLYVGSHPSQLEPAWEDMSLWYQVQRQTKVLTIMKQKGLSSKYLPQLSASGRIVHPGECRRPSKGGNCEHPWCGTPILVTSPVGETVAEMVRSGQFGSDEAIRCCHDCLSALSTVASAGIRHGDIRPENVICVRSGVRRPYFVLIGWGHAILEDRDRPAMNLHFSSTYALQEGKLCSASDAESLVYMLYYSCGGVFPNLDSVEGALQWREASWSRRLIQQKLGDISTTLKAFADYVDSLCGTPYPMDYEIWLRRLRRNIHEEDHGKEIVAAG
;
A
#
# COMPACT_ATOMS: atom_id res chain seq x y z
N MET A 1 -48.64 34.01 7.43
CA MET A 1 -49.63 35.06 7.11
C MET A 1 -49.25 36.30 7.92
N MET A 2 -48.84 37.40 7.26
CA MET A 2 -48.45 38.73 7.82
C MET A 2 -47.30 38.70 8.86
N VAL A 3 -46.09 39.25 8.65
CA VAL A 3 -45.62 40.58 8.17
C VAL A 3 -45.94 41.73 9.13
N LYS A 4 -44.90 42.25 9.81
CA LYS A 4 -44.45 43.68 9.87
C LYS A 4 -43.29 43.84 10.88
N GLU A 5 -42.13 44.32 10.44
CA GLU A 5 -41.68 45.74 10.44
C GLU A 5 -41.44 46.32 11.85
N GLY A 6 -40.20 46.78 12.09
CA GLY A 6 -39.78 47.38 13.37
C GLY A 6 -39.78 48.92 13.35
N MET A 7 -39.39 49.53 14.48
CA MET A 7 -39.15 50.97 14.58
C MET A 7 -38.11 51.29 15.66
N SER A 8 -37.38 52.40 15.47
CA SER A 8 -36.30 52.94 16.32
C SER A 8 -36.78 54.16 17.15
N LEU A 9 -35.84 54.97 17.70
CA LEU A 9 -36.01 56.24 18.48
C LEU A 9 -36.17 56.02 20.01
N ILE A 10 -35.60 56.73 21.02
CA ILE A 10 -34.72 57.93 21.27
C ILE A 10 -33.93 57.64 22.59
N GLY A 11 -32.81 58.25 23.02
CA GLY A 11 -31.92 59.33 22.51
C GLY A 11 -31.64 60.46 23.56
N ILE A 12 -30.39 60.97 23.65
CA ILE A 12 -29.91 62.12 24.51
C ILE A 12 -29.86 61.81 26.04
N GLY A 13 -28.91 62.25 26.89
CA GLY A 13 -27.60 62.91 26.72
C GLY A 13 -26.94 63.40 28.06
N ILE A 14 -25.60 63.29 28.14
CA ILE A 14 -24.59 64.32 28.55
C ILE A 14 -24.50 64.93 29.99
N SER A 15 -23.23 65.06 30.46
CA SER A 15 -22.66 65.92 31.54
C SER A 15 -22.58 65.34 32.99
N ARG A 16 -21.59 65.65 33.86
CA ARG A 16 -20.46 66.63 33.79
C ARG A 16 -19.34 66.37 34.83
N SER A 17 -18.11 66.85 34.52
CA SER A 17 -17.19 67.63 35.40
C SER A 17 -16.07 66.93 36.22
N PRO A 18 -14.94 67.60 36.55
CA PRO A 18 -14.23 68.75 35.91
C PRO A 18 -12.73 68.51 35.59
N ASP A 19 -12.15 69.39 34.76
CA ASP A 19 -10.70 69.66 34.68
C ASP A 19 -10.27 70.78 35.65
N GLN A 20 -9.02 70.75 36.15
CA GLN A 20 -8.26 71.98 36.44
C GLN A 20 -6.72 71.83 36.44
N GLU A 21 -6.10 72.55 35.50
CA GLU A 21 -4.79 73.25 35.55
C GLU A 21 -3.52 72.60 36.14
N SER A 22 -2.67 72.13 35.22
CA SER A 22 -1.24 72.50 35.04
C SER A 22 -0.47 73.19 36.19
N ILE A 23 0.49 72.46 36.79
CA ILE A 23 1.85 72.98 37.10
C ILE A 23 2.86 71.89 36.71
N GLY A 24 3.92 72.25 35.99
CA GLY A 24 4.78 71.28 35.28
C GLY A 24 6.03 70.79 36.03
N SER A 25 6.61 69.69 35.56
CA SER A 25 8.02 69.36 35.81
C SER A 25 8.64 68.53 34.68
N GLY A 26 9.84 68.95 34.23
CA GLY A 26 10.85 68.10 33.61
C GLY A 26 10.52 67.37 32.29
N THR A 27 10.85 67.99 31.16
CA THR A 27 11.10 67.25 29.90
C THR A 27 12.23 66.23 30.07
N LYS A 28 11.88 64.95 30.25
CA LYS A 28 12.74 63.81 29.89
C LYS A 28 12.15 63.10 28.68
N ARG A 29 12.60 63.48 27.48
CA ARG A 29 12.45 62.66 26.28
C ARG A 29 13.27 61.39 26.44
N SER A 30 12.66 60.30 26.92
CA SER A 30 13.21 58.95 26.79
C SER A 30 12.99 58.38 25.39
N SER A 31 13.32 59.16 24.35
CA SER A 31 13.33 58.71 22.96
C SER A 31 14.64 57.98 22.66
N VAL A 32 14.84 56.81 23.28
CA VAL A 32 16.06 56.01 23.14
C VAL A 32 15.76 54.62 22.56
N SER A 33 16.17 54.43 21.31
CA SER A 33 16.66 53.17 20.75
C SER A 33 15.75 51.92 20.64
N SER A 34 14.43 52.06 20.42
CA SER A 34 13.68 50.94 19.81
C SER A 34 14.09 50.69 18.34
N GLY A 35 14.39 51.76 17.61
CA GLY A 35 14.81 51.70 16.20
C GLY A 35 16.20 51.08 15.96
N GLY A 36 17.14 51.23 16.90
CA GLY A 36 18.48 50.67 16.79
C GLY A 36 18.48 49.15 16.85
N ARG A 37 17.81 48.57 17.87
CA ARG A 37 17.70 47.12 18.03
C ARG A 37 17.00 46.44 16.84
N SER A 38 15.88 46.99 16.38
CA SER A 38 15.15 46.46 15.22
C SER A 38 15.95 46.57 13.91
N ARG A 39 16.83 47.57 13.77
CA ARG A 39 17.76 47.67 12.64
C ARG A 39 18.85 46.60 12.71
N ASN A 40 19.50 46.45 13.86
CA ASN A 40 20.56 45.45 14.05
C ASN A 40 20.03 44.03 13.87
N GLN A 41 18.83 43.72 14.39
CA GLN A 41 18.16 42.42 14.22
C GLN A 41 17.90 42.08 12.75
N LYS A 42 17.50 43.06 11.93
CA LYS A 42 17.35 42.88 10.47
C LYS A 42 18.70 42.64 9.78
N GLU A 43 19.70 43.45 10.12
CA GLU A 43 21.02 43.34 9.52
C GLU A 43 21.70 42.00 9.91
N PHE A 44 21.51 41.54 11.13
CA PHE A 44 21.89 40.20 11.62
C PHE A 44 21.25 39.10 10.76
N PHE A 45 19.92 39.12 10.57
CA PHE A 45 19.21 38.14 9.74
C PHE A 45 19.68 38.13 8.27
N TYR A 46 20.06 39.29 7.72
CA TYR A 46 20.63 39.39 6.38
C TYR A 46 22.08 38.89 6.27
N LYS A 47 22.87 38.91 7.36
CA LYS A 47 24.25 38.38 7.39
C LYS A 47 24.33 36.91 7.80
N PHE A 48 23.35 36.40 8.54
CA PHE A 48 23.27 35.03 9.02
C PHE A 48 22.75 34.07 7.91
N VAL A 49 23.64 33.69 6.99
CA VAL A 49 23.27 33.00 5.72
C VAL A 49 23.96 31.64 5.55
N GLU A 50 25.10 31.40 6.20
CA GLU A 50 25.93 30.21 5.99
C GLU A 50 25.74 29.21 7.14
N SER A 51 25.12 28.05 6.87
CA SER A 51 24.88 27.00 7.86
C SER A 51 26.20 26.40 8.39
N GLU A 52 27.15 26.12 7.49
CA GLU A 52 28.47 25.55 7.81
C GLU A 52 29.22 26.32 8.90
N ARG A 53 29.13 27.66 8.91
CA ARG A 53 29.78 28.48 9.94
C ARG A 53 29.15 28.29 11.31
N LEU A 54 27.82 28.22 11.41
CA LEU A 54 27.17 27.94 12.68
C LEU A 54 27.53 26.53 13.18
N SER A 55 27.53 25.54 12.29
CA SER A 55 27.94 24.17 12.63
C SER A 55 29.37 24.11 13.17
N GLY A 56 30.29 24.94 12.65
CA GLY A 56 31.65 25.10 13.18
C GLY A 56 31.68 25.64 14.62
N GLU A 57 30.96 26.73 14.91
CA GLU A 57 30.88 27.36 16.24
C GLU A 57 30.17 26.49 17.31
N LEU A 58 29.50 25.41 16.87
CA LEU A 58 28.80 24.42 17.70
C LEU A 58 29.51 23.07 17.80
N LEU A 59 30.57 22.82 17.01
CA LEU A 59 31.21 21.51 16.92
C LEU A 59 31.78 21.04 18.27
N ASP A 60 32.63 21.86 18.90
CA ASP A 60 33.20 21.60 20.23
C ASP A 60 32.12 21.35 21.30
N TRP A 61 30.95 21.98 21.15
CA TRP A 61 29.82 21.80 22.06
C TRP A 61 29.09 20.48 21.84
N PHE A 62 28.91 20.06 20.59
CA PHE A 62 28.38 18.72 20.29
C PHE A 62 29.32 17.61 20.77
N GLU A 63 30.64 17.78 20.60
CA GLU A 63 31.65 16.83 21.10
C GLU A 63 31.59 16.77 22.64
N SER A 64 31.55 17.91 23.32
CA SER A 64 31.41 17.96 24.79
C SER A 64 30.10 17.30 25.28
N LEU A 65 28.98 17.46 24.58
CA LEU A 65 27.72 16.77 24.92
C LEU A 65 27.84 15.25 24.77
N ALA A 66 28.52 14.77 23.72
CA ALA A 66 28.76 13.34 23.51
C ALA A 66 29.69 12.74 24.59
N GLU A 67 30.75 13.44 24.96
CA GLU A 67 31.68 13.01 26.02
C GLU A 67 31.05 12.94 27.42
N ASN A 68 30.11 13.84 27.72
CA ASN A 68 29.42 13.89 29.01
C ASN A 68 28.30 12.85 29.15
N CYS A 69 27.92 12.14 28.08
CA CYS A 69 26.86 11.13 28.11
C CYS A 69 27.37 9.75 28.51
N ALA A 70 26.66 9.11 29.45
CA ALA A 70 26.85 7.68 29.72
C ALA A 70 26.44 6.85 28.47
N PRO A 71 27.06 5.68 28.22
CA PRO A 71 26.90 4.89 26.97
C PRO A 71 25.51 4.26 26.72
N LYS A 72 24.46 4.76 27.38
CA LYS A 72 23.03 4.43 27.16
C LYS A 72 22.10 5.64 27.27
N GLN A 73 22.64 6.85 27.45
CA GLN A 73 21.87 8.07 27.68
C GLN A 73 22.03 9.01 26.48
N GLN A 74 20.90 9.47 25.93
CA GLN A 74 20.91 10.35 24.76
C GLN A 74 21.37 11.76 25.15
N ALA A 75 22.11 12.42 24.24
CA ALA A 75 22.63 13.77 24.44
C ALA A 75 21.57 14.89 24.50
N PHE A 76 20.33 14.61 24.07
CA PHE A 76 19.21 15.54 24.08
C PHE A 76 17.94 14.83 24.57
N ASP A 77 17.02 15.59 25.15
CA ASP A 77 15.66 15.12 25.45
C ASP A 77 14.95 14.70 24.14
N VAL A 78 14.08 13.69 24.20
CA VAL A 78 13.16 13.41 23.08
C VAL A 78 12.02 14.46 23.05
N PRO A 79 11.54 14.90 21.86
CA PRO A 79 10.54 15.95 21.75
C PRO A 79 9.11 15.51 22.12
N PHE A 80 8.83 14.22 22.11
CA PHE A 80 7.50 13.62 22.30
C PHE A 80 7.60 12.34 23.14
N GLU A 81 6.61 12.05 23.98
CA GLU A 81 6.55 10.78 24.70
C GLU A 81 5.96 9.65 23.83
N LEU A 82 6.45 8.42 24.00
CA LEU A 82 5.95 7.26 23.23
C LEU A 82 4.44 7.03 23.43
N ILE A 83 3.92 7.32 24.62
CA ILE A 83 2.50 7.20 24.96
C ILE A 83 1.65 8.22 24.18
N GLU A 84 2.19 9.42 23.92
CA GLU A 84 1.51 10.43 23.10
C GLU A 84 1.47 10.00 21.64
N LEU A 85 2.59 9.49 21.11
CA LEU A 85 2.68 8.96 19.75
C LEU A 85 1.72 7.76 19.54
N GLN A 86 1.58 6.87 20.52
CA GLN A 86 0.64 5.73 20.46
C GLN A 86 -0.83 6.18 20.46
N LYS A 87 -1.20 7.19 21.25
CA LYS A 87 -2.56 7.78 21.22
C LYS A 87 -2.82 8.45 19.88
N PHE A 88 -1.82 9.14 19.33
CA PHE A 88 -1.90 9.82 18.06
C PHE A 88 -2.09 8.83 16.91
N ASP A 89 -1.27 7.77 16.84
CA ASP A 89 -1.42 6.66 15.88
C ASP A 89 -2.84 6.07 15.86
N TYR A 90 -3.40 5.77 17.04
CA TYR A 90 -4.76 5.26 17.16
C TYR A 90 -5.85 6.23 16.63
N ALA A 91 -5.65 7.55 16.77
CA ALA A 91 -6.50 8.55 16.14
C ALA A 91 -6.28 8.67 14.61
N LEU A 92 -5.05 8.41 14.16
CA LEU A 92 -4.62 8.46 12.76
C LEU A 92 -5.00 7.25 11.92
N GLU A 93 -5.27 6.07 12.49
CA GLU A 93 -5.68 4.87 11.71
C GLU A 93 -6.95 5.15 10.85
N GLY A 94 -7.81 6.05 11.33
CA GLY A 94 -8.98 6.57 10.63
C GLY A 94 -8.72 7.79 9.72
N ILE A 95 -7.47 8.18 9.43
CA ILE A 95 -7.08 9.36 8.61
C ILE A 95 -6.43 8.91 7.29
N SER A 96 -6.60 9.68 6.21
CA SER A 96 -6.28 9.27 4.84
C SER A 96 -5.13 10.10 4.30
N PHE A 97 -3.92 9.63 4.56
CA PHE A 97 -2.71 10.19 4.01
C PHE A 97 -2.41 9.51 2.66
N GLN A 98 -2.52 10.28 1.56
CA GLN A 98 -2.24 9.80 0.21
C GLN A 98 -0.99 10.47 -0.34
N GLN A 99 0.15 9.78 -0.22
CA GLN A 99 1.36 10.08 -0.98
C GLN A 99 1.24 9.44 -2.37
N LEU A 100 1.48 10.22 -3.42
CA LEU A 100 1.47 9.81 -4.82
C LEU A 100 2.89 9.49 -5.34
N ILE A 101 3.91 10.17 -4.83
CA ILE A 101 5.31 10.09 -5.29
C ILE A 101 6.14 9.28 -4.30
N ARG A 102 6.67 8.14 -4.75
CA ARG A 102 7.49 7.24 -3.92
C ARG A 102 8.91 7.79 -3.71
N MET A 103 9.42 7.67 -2.49
CA MET A 103 10.80 8.03 -2.14
C MET A 103 11.80 7.06 -2.81
N PRO A 104 12.80 7.52 -3.56
CA PRO A 104 13.72 6.62 -4.24
C PRO A 104 14.70 5.98 -3.24
N ASN A 105 14.85 4.66 -3.31
CA ASN A 105 15.71 3.91 -2.40
C ASN A 105 17.17 3.87 -2.89
N VAL A 106 18.08 4.41 -2.07
CA VAL A 106 19.54 4.48 -2.34
C VAL A 106 20.19 3.11 -2.61
N VAL A 107 19.61 1.99 -2.14
CA VAL A 107 20.15 0.64 -2.39
C VAL A 107 19.97 0.18 -3.85
N TYR A 108 19.00 0.75 -4.58
CA TYR A 108 18.66 0.36 -5.95
C TYR A 108 18.84 1.48 -6.98
N ALA A 109 19.08 2.71 -6.51
CA ALA A 109 19.14 3.89 -7.35
C ALA A 109 20.60 4.31 -7.58
N SER A 110 20.96 4.54 -8.85
CA SER A 110 22.24 5.17 -9.19
C SER A 110 22.30 6.60 -8.63
N THR A 111 23.50 7.08 -8.29
CA THR A 111 23.74 8.48 -7.89
C THR A 111 23.58 9.42 -9.10
N SER A 112 22.34 9.66 -9.50
CA SER A 112 21.96 10.43 -10.68
C SER A 112 21.00 11.55 -10.30
N ASP A 113 21.13 12.69 -10.95
CA ASP A 113 20.25 13.86 -10.85
C ASP A 113 18.75 13.50 -10.91
N ALA A 114 18.36 12.49 -11.71
CA ALA A 114 16.97 12.03 -11.79
C ALA A 114 16.44 11.44 -10.46
N VAL A 115 17.33 10.81 -9.68
CA VAL A 115 17.01 10.18 -8.39
C VAL A 115 16.88 11.25 -7.31
N GLU A 116 17.83 12.18 -7.24
CA GLU A 116 17.76 13.31 -6.31
C GLU A 116 16.54 14.21 -6.59
N ALA A 117 16.22 14.47 -7.86
CA ALA A 117 15.01 15.17 -8.28
C ALA A 117 13.73 14.47 -7.80
N THR A 118 13.68 13.13 -7.91
CA THR A 118 12.54 12.33 -7.43
C THR A 118 12.42 12.38 -5.90
N ALA A 119 13.53 12.43 -5.17
CA ALA A 119 13.53 12.52 -3.71
C ALA A 119 12.94 13.86 -3.21
N TYR A 120 13.30 15.00 -3.83
CA TYR A 120 12.69 16.29 -3.48
C TYR A 120 11.19 16.32 -3.75
N LEU A 121 10.74 15.75 -4.87
CA LEU A 121 9.31 15.64 -5.21
C LEU A 121 8.56 14.72 -4.22
N ALA A 122 9.16 13.59 -3.82
CA ALA A 122 8.59 12.68 -2.84
C ALA A 122 8.44 13.33 -1.45
N VAL A 123 9.38 14.20 -1.05
CA VAL A 123 9.30 14.98 0.20
C VAL A 123 8.26 16.12 0.10
N GLU A 124 8.16 16.83 -1.03
CA GLU A 124 7.08 17.81 -1.25
C GLU A 124 5.69 17.16 -1.12
N ASP A 125 5.49 16.03 -1.79
CA ASP A 125 4.24 15.28 -1.79
C ASP A 125 3.93 14.64 -0.42
N PHE A 126 4.94 14.09 0.27
CA PHE A 126 4.80 13.57 1.64
C PHE A 126 4.35 14.67 2.62
N LEU A 127 5.01 15.83 2.63
CA LEU A 127 4.63 16.94 3.51
C LEU A 127 3.25 17.50 3.16
N HIS A 128 2.90 17.55 1.87
CA HIS A 128 1.58 17.97 1.42
C HIS A 128 0.48 17.01 1.88
N ALA A 129 0.69 15.70 1.74
CA ALA A 129 -0.22 14.66 2.24
C ALA A 129 -0.39 14.74 3.77
N SER A 130 0.72 14.91 4.51
CA SER A 130 0.75 15.08 5.96
C SER A 130 -0.10 16.27 6.42
N VAL A 131 0.23 17.48 5.95
CA VAL A 131 -0.43 18.72 6.40
C VAL A 131 -1.91 18.76 5.98
N LYS A 132 -2.25 18.22 4.80
CA LYS A 132 -3.64 18.10 4.33
C LYS A 132 -4.45 17.13 5.20
N GLY A 133 -3.95 15.91 5.40
CA GLY A 133 -4.67 14.88 6.18
C GLY A 133 -4.90 15.30 7.64
N LEU A 134 -3.93 16.02 8.23
CA LEU A 134 -4.09 16.59 9.58
C LEU A 134 -5.08 17.76 9.60
N TRP A 135 -5.02 18.68 8.63
CA TRP A 135 -5.97 19.80 8.56
C TRP A 135 -7.41 19.33 8.43
N GLU A 136 -7.67 18.41 7.49
CA GLU A 136 -9.00 17.85 7.21
C GLU A 136 -9.56 17.05 8.40
N ALA A 137 -8.70 16.38 9.18
CA ALA A 137 -9.14 15.59 10.32
C ALA A 137 -9.37 16.42 11.60
N PHE A 138 -8.50 17.38 11.89
CA PHE A 138 -8.47 18.07 13.19
C PHE A 138 -9.05 19.50 13.16
N TRP A 139 -9.04 20.21 12.02
CA TRP A 139 -9.52 21.60 11.91
C TRP A 139 -10.72 21.80 10.99
N SER A 140 -10.71 21.32 9.74
CA SER A 140 -11.86 21.46 8.84
C SER A 140 -11.72 20.65 7.55
N GLN A 141 -12.79 19.93 7.18
CA GLN A 141 -12.93 19.36 5.83
C GLN A 141 -13.47 20.37 4.80
N ASP A 142 -14.29 21.34 5.23
CA ASP A 142 -14.96 22.30 4.35
C ASP A 142 -14.13 23.57 4.03
N GLU A 143 -13.19 23.93 4.90
CA GLU A 143 -12.36 25.13 4.74
C GLU A 143 -11.05 24.80 3.99
N PRO A 144 -10.67 25.60 2.96
CA PRO A 144 -9.46 25.36 2.20
C PRO A 144 -8.22 25.47 3.09
N MET A 145 -7.36 24.45 3.03
CA MET A 145 -6.13 24.38 3.79
C MET A 145 -5.27 25.65 3.60
N PRO A 146 -4.86 26.35 4.68
CA PRO A 146 -4.16 27.64 4.59
C PRO A 146 -2.65 27.49 4.30
N PHE A 147 -2.21 26.32 3.84
CA PHE A 147 -0.80 25.97 3.66
C PHE A 147 -0.44 25.64 2.20
N SER A 148 0.83 25.81 1.86
CA SER A 148 1.48 25.31 0.64
C SER A 148 2.82 24.68 0.98
N VAL A 149 3.33 23.84 0.10
CA VAL A 149 4.63 23.19 0.23
C VAL A 149 5.55 23.66 -0.89
N ALA A 150 6.81 23.94 -0.58
CA ALA A 150 7.82 24.35 -1.56
C ALA A 150 9.25 24.04 -1.08
N SER A 151 10.10 23.59 -2.00
CA SER A 151 11.53 23.40 -1.77
C SER A 151 12.34 24.71 -1.62
N MET A 152 13.27 24.69 -0.68
CA MET A 152 14.23 25.75 -0.38
C MET A 152 15.48 25.63 -1.26
N TYR A 153 15.92 26.75 -1.82
CA TYR A 153 17.14 26.84 -2.64
C TYR A 153 18.29 27.49 -1.86
N ASN A 154 19.37 26.75 -1.64
CA ASN A 154 20.47 27.09 -0.73
C ASN A 154 21.11 28.45 -1.05
N SER A 155 21.40 28.70 -2.34
CA SER A 155 22.17 29.87 -2.77
C SER A 155 21.50 31.23 -2.53
N ASN A 156 20.19 31.25 -2.25
CA ASN A 156 19.43 32.48 -2.01
C ASN A 156 18.39 32.38 -0.87
N LEU A 157 18.26 31.20 -0.26
CA LEU A 157 17.34 30.87 0.83
C LEU A 157 15.90 31.31 0.53
N LYS A 158 15.43 31.07 -0.70
CA LYS A 158 14.04 31.27 -1.16
C LYS A 158 13.37 29.95 -1.49
N PHE A 159 12.05 29.98 -1.51
CA PHE A 159 11.20 28.82 -1.75
C PHE A 159 10.66 28.82 -3.20
N TYR A 160 10.69 27.64 -3.82
CA TYR A 160 10.22 27.36 -5.17
C TYR A 160 9.63 25.94 -5.17
N GLN A 161 8.60 25.66 -5.96
CA GLN A 161 8.17 24.27 -6.17
C GLN A 161 9.32 23.46 -6.78
N ALA A 162 9.54 22.23 -6.32
CA ALA A 162 10.64 21.39 -6.80
C ALA A 162 10.58 21.20 -8.31
N GLU A 163 9.40 20.91 -8.88
CA GLU A 163 9.20 20.80 -10.33
C GLU A 163 9.78 21.98 -11.11
N ASN A 164 9.51 23.21 -10.63
CA ASN A 164 10.00 24.44 -11.25
C ASN A 164 11.51 24.63 -11.06
N ALA A 165 12.09 24.20 -9.93
CA ALA A 165 13.54 24.24 -9.74
C ALA A 165 14.27 23.20 -10.63
N ILE A 166 13.73 21.99 -10.70
CA ILE A 166 14.23 20.86 -11.51
C ILE A 166 14.16 21.22 -13.01
N ALA A 167 13.01 21.70 -13.50
CA ALA A 167 12.84 22.08 -14.90
C ALA A 167 13.77 23.24 -15.34
N ASN A 168 14.19 24.09 -14.40
CA ASN A 168 15.16 25.16 -14.65
C ASN A 168 16.63 24.72 -14.45
N GLY A 169 16.91 23.43 -14.28
CA GLY A 169 18.26 22.89 -14.11
C GLY A 169 18.92 23.26 -12.77
N ARG A 170 18.13 23.56 -11.74
CA ARG A 170 18.62 24.04 -10.42
C ARG A 170 18.57 22.96 -9.33
N LEU A 171 18.69 21.69 -9.70
CA LEU A 171 18.60 20.57 -8.77
C LEU A 171 19.64 20.66 -7.64
N GLY A 172 20.94 20.67 -7.97
CA GLY A 172 22.05 20.63 -7.00
C GLY A 172 22.26 21.90 -6.16
N GLY A 173 21.22 22.74 -6.03
CA GLY A 173 21.15 23.80 -5.03
C GLY A 173 19.87 23.77 -4.21
N LEU A 174 18.97 22.80 -4.41
CA LEU A 174 17.92 22.49 -3.44
C LEU A 174 18.57 21.98 -2.15
N CYS A 175 17.97 22.30 -1.00
CA CYS A 175 18.54 21.90 0.30
C CYS A 175 17.51 21.51 1.37
N GLY A 176 16.22 21.62 1.08
CA GLY A 176 15.13 21.20 1.98
C GLY A 176 13.77 21.57 1.41
N THR A 177 12.69 21.28 2.13
CA THR A 177 11.31 21.58 1.74
C THR A 177 10.53 22.11 2.93
N GLY A 178 9.81 23.21 2.77
CA GLY A 178 9.05 23.86 3.84
C GLY A 178 7.54 23.74 3.66
N ILE A 179 6.82 23.68 4.79
CA ILE A 179 5.38 23.96 4.86
C ILE A 179 5.24 25.46 5.16
N LEU A 180 4.50 26.18 4.32
CA LEU A 180 4.37 27.64 4.36
C LEU A 180 2.92 28.10 4.43
N LEU A 181 2.67 29.22 5.10
CA LEU A 181 1.40 29.93 5.05
C LEU A 181 1.12 30.50 3.65
N ASN A 182 -0.08 30.22 3.16
CA ASN A 182 -0.61 30.76 1.91
C ASN A 182 -0.78 32.28 2.01
N ASN A 183 0.16 33.01 1.42
CA ASN A 183 0.19 34.47 1.45
C ASN A 183 0.04 35.02 0.02
N PRO A 184 -1.14 35.53 -0.40
CA PRO A 184 -1.36 35.99 -1.77
C PRO A 184 -0.51 37.21 -2.15
N ARG A 185 0.12 37.89 -1.19
CA ARG A 185 1.09 38.98 -1.46
C ARG A 185 2.50 38.46 -1.75
N HIS A 186 2.82 37.23 -1.35
CA HIS A 186 4.14 36.61 -1.43
C HIS A 186 4.04 35.12 -1.82
N PRO A 187 3.66 34.80 -3.06
CA PRO A 187 3.44 33.42 -3.51
C PRO A 187 4.71 32.55 -3.54
N HIS A 188 5.91 33.16 -3.54
CA HIS A 188 7.20 32.44 -3.47
C HIS A 188 7.68 32.17 -2.04
N GLY A 189 6.79 32.28 -1.05
CA GLY A 189 7.13 32.08 0.35
C GLY A 189 8.02 33.18 0.95
N LYS A 190 8.09 33.17 2.28
CA LYS A 190 9.04 33.94 3.09
C LYS A 190 9.32 33.18 4.37
N TRP A 191 10.48 33.42 4.98
CA TRP A 191 10.87 32.80 6.24
C TRP A 191 9.90 33.06 7.40
N ASP A 192 9.17 34.18 7.41
CA ASP A 192 8.13 34.45 8.41
C ASP A 192 6.80 33.73 8.15
N ASN A 193 6.63 33.11 6.98
CA ASN A 193 5.49 32.25 6.66
C ASN A 193 5.78 30.75 6.92
N VAL A 194 7.01 30.34 7.25
CA VAL A 194 7.38 28.93 7.39
C VAL A 194 6.86 28.37 8.73
N LEU A 195 6.05 27.31 8.66
CA LEU A 195 5.62 26.54 9.82
C LEU A 195 6.73 25.59 10.25
N GLU A 196 7.20 24.79 9.30
CA GLU A 196 8.07 23.63 9.48
C GLU A 196 8.96 23.48 8.23
N LEU A 197 10.16 22.93 8.41
CA LEU A 197 11.12 22.71 7.33
C LEU A 197 11.72 21.30 7.44
N ALA A 198 11.72 20.55 6.34
CA ALA A 198 12.40 19.27 6.22
C ALA A 198 13.73 19.41 5.46
N LEU A 199 14.82 18.93 6.05
CA LEU A 199 16.14 18.85 5.44
C LEU A 199 16.37 17.46 4.88
N LEU A 200 16.44 17.35 3.55
CA LEU A 200 16.77 16.11 2.85
C LEU A 200 18.29 15.95 2.74
N ARG A 201 18.90 15.03 3.50
CA ARG A 201 20.35 14.79 3.47
C ARG A 201 20.65 13.30 3.26
N PRO A 202 21.74 12.95 2.55
CA PRO A 202 22.24 11.59 2.58
C PRO A 202 22.79 11.28 3.99
N ASP A 203 22.65 10.03 4.43
CA ASP A 203 23.25 9.49 5.66
C ASP A 203 23.05 10.38 6.91
N ILE A 204 21.79 10.59 7.30
CA ILE A 204 21.45 11.45 8.45
C ILE A 204 21.94 10.88 9.80
N ARG A 205 22.25 9.59 9.89
CA ARG A 205 22.67 8.90 11.12
C ARG A 205 24.16 9.09 11.43
N GLY A 206 24.51 9.19 12.72
CA GLY A 206 25.90 9.18 13.17
C GLY A 206 26.60 7.85 12.91
N LEU A 207 27.88 7.90 12.47
CA LEU A 207 28.73 6.74 12.18
C LEU A 207 29.37 6.08 13.43
N ALA A 208 29.06 6.55 14.64
CA ALA A 208 29.67 6.07 15.87
C ALA A 208 28.91 4.84 16.41
N VAL A 209 29.64 3.77 16.75
CA VAL A 209 29.07 2.51 17.23
C VAL A 209 28.22 2.74 18.49
N GLY A 210 26.90 2.61 18.35
CA GLY A 210 25.93 2.84 19.44
C GLY A 210 25.25 4.21 19.40
N SER A 211 25.57 5.09 18.45
CA SER A 211 24.85 6.35 18.20
C SER A 211 23.88 6.26 17.00
N ASP A 212 23.57 5.06 16.53
CA ASP A 212 22.83 4.74 15.29
C ASP A 212 21.42 5.39 15.20
N GLN A 213 20.91 5.95 16.31
CA GLN A 213 19.62 6.63 16.42
C GLN A 213 19.72 8.17 16.52
N GLN A 214 20.91 8.78 16.51
CA GLN A 214 21.05 10.24 16.57
C GLN A 214 21.51 10.85 15.23
N PRO A 215 21.10 12.10 14.92
CA PRO A 215 21.56 12.79 13.74
C PRO A 215 23.07 13.10 13.82
N SER A 216 23.74 13.12 12.68
CA SER A 216 25.15 13.54 12.62
C SER A 216 25.30 15.04 13.01
N PRO A 217 26.42 15.45 13.65
CA PRO A 217 26.60 16.83 14.14
C PRO A 217 26.49 17.91 13.04
N SER A 218 26.88 17.58 11.80
CA SER A 218 26.74 18.47 10.64
C SER A 218 25.27 18.74 10.29
N VAL A 219 24.46 17.68 10.24
CA VAL A 219 23.01 17.77 9.95
C VAL A 219 22.26 18.43 11.10
N LEU A 220 22.64 18.14 12.35
CA LEU A 220 22.09 18.82 13.53
C LEU A 220 22.41 20.32 13.54
N GLY A 221 23.65 20.72 13.24
CA GLY A 221 24.04 22.12 13.11
C GLY A 221 23.28 22.87 12.02
N GLU A 222 23.00 22.21 10.89
CA GLU A 222 22.16 22.78 9.83
C GLU A 222 20.68 22.89 10.23
N ALA A 223 20.14 21.92 10.97
CA ALA A 223 18.79 22.00 11.54
C ALA A 223 18.67 23.18 12.53
N LEU A 224 19.67 23.37 13.40
CA LEU A 224 19.74 24.50 14.32
C LEU A 224 19.87 25.84 13.59
N PHE A 225 20.65 25.91 12.50
CA PHE A 225 20.71 27.11 11.64
C PHE A 225 19.33 27.46 11.08
N CYS A 226 18.60 26.48 10.56
CA CYS A 226 17.25 26.68 10.03
C CYS A 226 16.27 27.12 11.13
N ALA A 227 16.32 26.49 12.30
CA ALA A 227 15.50 26.83 13.46
C ALA A 227 15.73 28.27 13.93
N VAL A 228 16.99 28.68 14.16
CA VAL A 228 17.36 30.06 14.52
C VAL A 228 16.89 31.04 13.46
N ARG A 229 17.01 30.71 12.17
CA ARG A 229 16.56 31.55 11.06
C ARG A 229 15.03 31.71 11.00
N MET A 230 14.26 30.65 11.28
CA MET A 230 12.80 30.70 11.41
C MET A 230 12.37 31.57 12.60
N LEU A 231 12.96 31.36 13.78
CA LEU A 231 12.70 32.14 14.99
C LEU A 231 13.03 33.63 14.78
N LEU A 232 14.17 33.95 14.17
CA LEU A 232 14.53 35.30 13.77
C LEU A 232 13.51 35.92 12.82
N ALA A 233 13.08 35.20 11.78
CA ALA A 233 12.11 35.71 10.82
C ALA A 233 10.74 35.98 11.46
N ARG A 234 10.24 35.06 12.30
CA ARG A 234 9.01 35.25 13.10
C ARG A 234 9.13 36.51 13.98
N SER A 235 10.24 36.67 14.69
CA SER A 235 10.49 37.86 15.55
C SER A 235 10.65 39.19 14.80
N LEU A 236 10.97 39.14 13.50
CA LEU A 236 11.12 40.30 12.62
C LEU A 236 9.83 40.67 11.88
N SER A 237 8.87 39.75 11.79
CA SER A 237 7.62 40.00 11.10
C SER A 237 6.71 40.92 11.92
N LYS A 238 5.91 41.71 11.20
CA LYS A 238 4.80 42.48 11.79
C LYS A 238 3.48 41.70 11.79
N LEU A 239 3.50 40.48 11.26
CA LEU A 239 2.34 39.61 11.11
C LEU A 239 2.38 38.60 12.26
N SER A 240 1.55 38.82 13.28
CA SER A 240 1.42 37.92 14.43
C SER A 240 0.58 36.70 14.05
N PHE A 241 1.13 35.85 13.17
CA PHE A 241 0.49 34.59 12.77
C PHE A 241 0.61 33.49 13.84
N PHE A 242 1.62 33.57 14.70
CA PHE A 242 1.89 32.60 15.76
C PHE A 242 1.71 33.29 17.12
N PRO A 243 0.82 32.80 18.00
CA PRO A 243 0.68 33.33 19.37
C PRO A 243 1.90 33.02 20.23
N ASP A 244 2.54 31.87 19.99
CA ASP A 244 3.87 31.53 20.51
C ASP A 244 4.87 31.45 19.35
N SER A 245 5.80 32.40 19.30
CA SER A 245 6.85 32.46 18.30
C SER A 245 8.19 31.90 18.78
N SER A 246 8.24 31.26 19.95
CA SER A 246 9.48 30.81 20.62
C SER A 246 9.87 29.36 20.31
N THR A 247 8.93 28.54 19.81
CA THR A 247 9.17 27.14 19.44
C THR A 247 9.09 26.94 17.92
N VAL A 248 10.01 26.14 17.39
CA VAL A 248 10.05 25.68 15.99
C VAL A 248 10.42 24.20 15.91
N PHE A 249 9.95 23.54 14.85
CA PHE A 249 10.30 22.17 14.51
C PHE A 249 11.01 22.15 13.15
N VAL A 250 12.08 21.37 13.06
CA VAL A 250 12.83 21.10 11.83
C VAL A 250 12.92 19.58 11.68
N LEU A 251 12.48 19.06 10.55
CA LEU A 251 12.52 17.66 10.21
C LEU A 251 13.85 17.34 9.52
N ILE A 252 14.41 16.18 9.78
CA ILE A 252 15.61 15.65 9.12
C ILE A 252 15.20 14.34 8.45
N VAL A 253 15.50 14.18 7.16
CA VAL A 253 15.07 13.02 6.36
C VAL A 253 16.15 12.55 5.38
N ASP A 254 16.23 11.23 5.17
CA ASP A 254 16.99 10.61 4.07
C ASP A 254 16.06 9.74 3.19
N SER A 255 16.59 8.79 2.41
CA SER A 255 15.77 7.89 1.55
C SER A 255 14.93 6.83 2.28
N GLN A 256 15.11 6.62 3.58
CA GLN A 256 14.53 5.52 4.37
C GLN A 256 14.08 5.96 5.77
N TYR A 257 14.78 6.92 6.38
CA TYR A 257 14.67 7.33 7.77
C TYR A 257 14.39 8.82 7.91
N GLY A 258 13.94 9.22 9.10
CA GLY A 258 13.91 10.61 9.50
C GLY A 258 13.70 10.80 11.01
N GLY A 259 13.67 12.06 11.42
CA GLY A 259 13.47 12.48 12.79
C GLY A 259 13.21 13.98 12.91
N VAL A 260 13.06 14.45 14.14
CA VAL A 260 12.57 15.79 14.48
C VAL A 260 13.54 16.48 15.43
N VAL A 261 13.92 17.71 15.09
CA VAL A 261 14.63 18.64 15.97
C VAL A 261 13.65 19.73 16.40
N LYS A 262 13.33 19.76 17.69
CA LYS A 262 12.53 20.80 18.33
C LYS A 262 13.47 21.81 18.99
N VAL A 263 13.28 23.09 18.71
CA VAL A 263 14.06 24.19 19.33
C VAL A 263 13.10 25.19 19.95
N GLU A 264 13.27 25.47 21.24
CA GLU A 264 12.46 26.42 22.01
C GLU A 264 13.36 27.49 22.62
N GLY A 265 13.09 28.77 22.42
CA GLY A 265 13.90 29.83 23.01
C GLY A 265 13.42 31.25 22.76
N ASP A 266 13.70 32.14 23.71
CA ASP A 266 13.41 33.56 23.57
C ASP A 266 14.51 34.28 22.77
N VAL A 267 14.19 34.62 21.52
CA VAL A 267 15.05 35.39 20.60
C VAL A 267 15.39 36.78 21.15
N ASN A 268 14.61 37.32 22.11
CA ASN A 268 14.96 38.59 22.77
C ASN A 268 16.19 38.48 23.69
N LYS A 269 16.71 37.27 23.94
CA LYS A 269 17.98 37.04 24.63
C LYS A 269 19.18 36.94 23.67
N LEU A 270 18.97 36.88 22.36
CA LEU A 270 20.03 36.85 21.37
C LEU A 270 20.77 38.19 21.33
N ASN A 271 22.11 38.14 21.34
CA ASN A 271 22.94 39.31 21.12
C ASN A 271 22.97 39.64 19.62
N PHE A 272 22.56 40.87 19.26
CA PHE A 272 22.54 41.33 17.87
C PHE A 272 23.81 42.10 17.50
N ASP A 273 24.98 41.50 17.78
CA ASP A 273 26.24 41.99 17.19
C ASP A 273 26.30 41.58 15.72
N VAL A 274 26.35 42.59 14.88
CA VAL A 274 26.26 42.46 13.41
C VAL A 274 27.64 42.14 12.80
N ASN A 275 28.69 42.03 13.61
CA ASN A 275 30.02 41.58 13.19
C ASN A 275 30.24 40.08 13.48
N ASN A 276 29.68 39.57 14.58
CA ASN A 276 29.93 38.22 15.10
C ASN A 276 28.64 37.37 15.13
N VAL A 277 27.92 37.33 13.99
CA VAL A 277 26.56 36.78 13.92
C VAL A 277 26.48 35.27 14.21
N TYR A 278 27.52 34.50 13.89
CA TYR A 278 27.55 33.05 14.11
C TYR A 278 27.89 32.69 15.56
N GLU A 279 28.92 33.32 16.14
CA GLU A 279 29.26 33.22 17.57
C GLU A 279 28.07 33.63 18.46
N CYS A 280 27.43 34.77 18.18
CA CYS A 280 26.25 35.20 18.94
C CYS A 280 25.07 34.23 18.83
N ALA A 281 24.86 33.61 17.67
CA ALA A 281 23.82 32.60 17.48
C ALA A 281 24.19 31.29 18.21
N ALA A 282 25.44 30.85 18.16
CA ALA A 282 25.94 29.67 18.85
C ALA A 282 25.83 29.81 20.38
N GLU A 283 26.21 30.97 20.94
CA GLU A 283 26.06 31.23 22.37
C GLU A 283 24.60 31.28 22.83
N TRP A 284 23.69 31.79 21.99
CA TRP A 284 22.26 31.72 22.27
C TRP A 284 21.72 30.28 22.20
N VAL A 285 22.17 29.48 21.23
CA VAL A 285 21.85 28.05 21.13
C VAL A 285 22.31 27.30 22.40
N LYS A 286 23.54 27.52 22.84
CA LYS A 286 24.13 26.86 24.04
C LYS A 286 23.47 27.30 25.35
N SER A 287 23.17 28.59 25.50
CA SER A 287 22.81 29.19 26.80
C SER A 287 21.32 29.54 26.96
N HIS A 288 20.57 29.66 25.87
CA HIS A 288 19.23 30.28 25.85
C HIS A 288 18.17 29.50 25.05
N ALA A 289 18.54 28.43 24.35
CA ALA A 289 17.62 27.51 23.70
C ALA A 289 17.49 26.19 24.48
N ARG A 290 16.31 25.59 24.47
CA ARG A 290 16.08 24.17 24.78
C ARG A 290 15.99 23.42 23.47
N ILE A 291 16.75 22.34 23.35
CA ILE A 291 16.82 21.51 22.15
C ILE A 291 16.41 20.09 22.51
N SER A 292 15.48 19.54 21.75
CA SER A 292 15.03 18.15 21.86
C SER A 292 15.12 17.50 20.50
N VAL A 293 15.63 16.27 20.44
CA VAL A 293 15.94 15.55 19.21
C VAL A 293 15.33 14.16 19.29
N SER A 294 14.49 13.78 18.31
CA SER A 294 13.91 12.45 18.28
C SER A 294 14.91 11.40 17.78
N PRO A 295 14.70 10.11 18.09
CA PRO A 295 15.43 9.03 17.44
C PRO A 295 15.22 9.05 15.92
N ILE A 296 16.26 8.70 15.16
CA ILE A 296 16.20 8.58 13.70
C ILE A 296 15.56 7.24 13.31
N ASP A 297 14.24 7.26 13.21
CA ASP A 297 13.38 6.11 12.94
C ASP A 297 13.00 5.99 11.47
N ARG A 298 12.41 4.86 11.09
CA ARG A 298 11.99 4.60 9.71
C ARG A 298 10.76 5.42 9.33
N ILE A 299 10.76 5.93 8.10
CA ILE A 299 9.59 6.57 7.47
C ILE A 299 9.21 5.79 6.20
N TRP A 300 10.18 5.48 5.34
CA TRP A 300 9.94 4.84 4.06
C TRP A 300 10.30 3.36 4.06
N ASN A 301 9.40 2.54 3.52
CA ASN A 301 9.65 1.13 3.29
C ASN A 301 10.64 0.93 2.12
N LYS A 302 11.05 -0.32 1.84
CA LYS A 302 12.06 -0.60 0.77
C LYS A 302 11.60 -0.19 -0.64
N LEU A 303 10.29 0.04 -0.85
CA LEU A 303 9.67 0.45 -2.11
C LEU A 303 9.47 1.97 -2.21
N GLY A 304 9.82 2.75 -1.17
CA GLY A 304 9.66 4.20 -1.16
C GLY A 304 8.31 4.71 -0.67
N ASN A 305 7.40 3.84 -0.23
CA ASN A 305 6.13 4.28 0.35
C ASN A 305 6.35 4.67 1.82
N ALA A 306 5.83 5.82 2.26
CA ALA A 306 5.75 6.12 3.69
C ALA A 306 4.82 5.13 4.40
N ASN A 307 5.25 4.58 5.54
CA ASN A 307 4.35 3.86 6.43
C ASN A 307 3.90 4.80 7.55
N TRP A 308 2.66 5.27 7.48
CA TRP A 308 2.15 6.33 8.36
C TRP A 308 2.06 5.96 9.84
N GLY A 309 2.05 4.66 10.17
CA GLY A 309 2.13 4.13 11.54
C GLY A 309 3.55 3.74 11.99
N ASP A 310 4.59 3.89 11.16
CA ASP A 310 5.97 3.75 11.64
C ASP A 310 6.29 4.92 12.59
N ILE A 311 7.04 4.66 13.66
CA ILE A 311 7.38 5.65 14.69
C ILE A 311 8.01 6.92 14.10
N GLY A 312 8.86 6.81 13.06
CA GLY A 312 9.45 7.97 12.40
C GLY A 312 8.43 8.83 11.65
N ALA A 313 7.45 8.20 10.99
CA ALA A 313 6.36 8.93 10.33
C ALA A 313 5.44 9.60 11.36
N LEU A 314 5.13 8.92 12.47
CA LEU A 314 4.33 9.46 13.57
C LEU A 314 5.02 10.66 14.25
N GLN A 315 6.33 10.60 14.50
CA GLN A 315 7.10 11.74 15.04
C GLN A 315 7.00 12.97 14.12
N VAL A 316 7.17 12.78 12.80
CA VAL A 316 7.05 13.85 11.81
C VAL A 316 5.63 14.42 11.77
N LEU A 317 4.61 13.55 11.68
CA LEU A 317 3.20 13.97 11.66
C LEU A 317 2.81 14.72 12.95
N PHE A 318 3.34 14.33 14.10
CA PHE A 318 3.04 14.97 15.38
C PHE A 318 3.75 16.34 15.50
N ALA A 319 4.96 16.48 14.95
CA ALA A 319 5.61 17.78 14.77
C ALA A 319 4.81 18.72 13.85
N THR A 320 4.33 18.21 12.71
CA THR A 320 3.44 18.97 11.81
C THR A 320 2.14 19.36 12.51
N PHE A 321 1.51 18.45 13.28
CA PHE A 321 0.31 18.73 14.06
C PHE A 321 0.53 19.86 15.08
N HIS A 322 1.64 19.83 15.83
CA HIS A 322 2.01 20.91 16.74
C HIS A 322 2.27 22.24 16.00
N CYS A 323 2.87 22.21 14.80
CA CYS A 323 3.04 23.40 13.97
C CYS A 323 1.71 24.00 13.49
N ILE A 324 0.74 23.17 13.10
CA ILE A 324 -0.62 23.62 12.75
C ILE A 324 -1.30 24.21 13.99
N MET A 325 -1.21 23.57 15.15
CA MET A 325 -1.80 24.06 16.40
C MET A 325 -1.18 25.38 16.88
N GLN A 326 0.12 25.58 16.69
CA GLN A 326 0.80 26.86 16.94
C GLN A 326 0.29 28.01 16.05
N TYR A 327 -0.27 27.71 14.87
CA TYR A 327 -0.78 28.71 13.94
C TYR A 327 -2.31 28.91 14.08
N ALA A 328 -3.07 27.82 13.96
CA ALA A 328 -4.54 27.83 13.89
C ALA A 328 -5.21 27.79 15.27
N GLY A 329 -4.44 27.62 16.35
CA GLY A 329 -4.97 27.38 17.70
C GLY A 329 -5.43 25.94 17.89
N MET A 330 -6.17 25.68 18.97
CA MET A 330 -6.66 24.34 19.30
C MET A 330 -7.50 23.74 18.15
N PRO A 331 -7.36 22.44 17.85
CA PRO A 331 -8.18 21.76 16.85
C PRO A 331 -9.66 21.71 17.28
N LYS A 332 -10.56 21.53 16.30
CA LYS A 332 -12.01 21.35 16.54
C LYS A 332 -12.32 19.99 17.16
N HIS A 333 -11.45 19.01 16.97
CA HIS A 333 -11.48 17.68 17.56
C HIS A 333 -10.13 17.40 18.21
N SER A 334 -10.10 16.96 19.48
CA SER A 334 -8.84 16.54 20.11
C SER A 334 -8.37 15.18 19.58
N VAL A 335 -7.13 14.79 19.92
CA VAL A 335 -6.63 13.44 19.61
C VAL A 335 -7.50 12.38 20.28
N GLU A 336 -7.95 12.64 21.50
CA GLU A 336 -8.88 11.79 22.26
C GLU A 336 -10.28 11.73 21.62
N ASP A 337 -10.83 12.87 21.15
CA ASP A 337 -12.14 12.88 20.46
C ASP A 337 -12.10 12.01 19.20
N ILE A 338 -11.04 12.14 18.40
CA ILE A 338 -10.84 11.35 17.17
C ILE A 338 -10.58 9.87 17.50
N ALA A 339 -9.86 9.57 18.58
CA ALA A 339 -9.66 8.22 19.08
C ALA A 339 -10.97 7.56 19.56
N VAL A 340 -11.89 8.30 20.18
CA VAL A 340 -13.20 7.77 20.59
C VAL A 340 -14.07 7.42 19.37
N ASP A 341 -14.06 8.25 18.32
CA ASP A 341 -14.81 8.01 17.08
C ASP A 341 -14.10 7.03 16.11
N HIS A 342 -12.92 6.52 16.47
CA HIS A 342 -12.08 5.63 15.66
C HIS A 342 -12.87 4.49 14.97
N SER A 343 -13.70 3.76 15.71
CA SER A 343 -14.48 2.63 15.17
C SER A 343 -15.51 3.07 14.12
N SER A 344 -16.14 4.22 14.35
CA SER A 344 -17.10 4.85 13.44
C SER A 344 -16.38 5.33 12.17
N ARG A 345 -15.23 6.00 12.31
CA ARG A 345 -14.43 6.52 11.19
C ARG A 345 -13.82 5.40 10.35
N LEU A 346 -13.34 4.31 10.95
CA LEU A 346 -12.93 3.11 10.22
C LEU A 346 -14.10 2.45 9.49
N GLN A 347 -15.30 2.45 10.08
CA GLN A 347 -16.48 1.92 9.40
C GLN A 347 -16.95 2.83 8.27
N THR A 348 -16.94 4.16 8.44
CA THR A 348 -17.21 5.16 7.40
C THR A 348 -16.19 5.03 6.28
N ARG A 349 -14.89 4.92 6.57
CA ARG A 349 -13.84 4.60 5.59
C ARG A 349 -14.10 3.32 4.81
N ARG A 350 -14.50 2.25 5.50
CA ARG A 350 -14.89 1.00 4.84
C ARG A 350 -16.08 1.24 3.92
N VAL A 351 -17.07 2.03 4.35
CA VAL A 351 -18.30 2.37 3.62
C VAL A 351 -18.05 3.30 2.42
N GLU A 352 -17.24 4.35 2.55
CA GLU A 352 -16.78 5.25 1.48
C GLU A 352 -16.08 4.45 0.39
N ARG A 353 -15.16 3.54 0.78
CA ARG A 353 -14.58 2.59 -0.15
C ARG A 353 -15.64 1.69 -0.84
N GLN A 354 -16.82 1.41 -0.26
CA GLN A 354 -17.94 0.76 -1.02
C GLN A 354 -18.69 1.75 -1.93
N LEU A 355 -18.81 3.01 -1.51
CA LEU A 355 -19.72 3.97 -2.12
C LEU A 355 -19.13 4.67 -3.34
N GLU A 356 -17.81 4.88 -3.38
CA GLU A 356 -17.08 5.28 -4.58
C GLU A 356 -17.25 4.24 -5.70
N ASP A 357 -17.24 2.94 -5.38
CA ASP A 357 -17.55 1.84 -6.31
C ASP A 357 -19.01 1.88 -6.86
N THR A 358 -19.90 2.69 -6.27
CA THR A 358 -21.35 2.68 -6.58
C THR A 358 -21.87 3.96 -7.25
N ARG A 359 -21.16 5.10 -7.19
CA ARG A 359 -21.71 6.40 -7.63
C ARG A 359 -21.17 7.02 -8.91
N GLU A 360 -20.02 6.58 -9.45
CA GLU A 360 -19.48 7.20 -10.68
C GLU A 360 -19.27 6.21 -11.84
N ASN A 361 -19.91 6.56 -12.95
CA ASN A 361 -19.82 5.86 -14.22
C ASN A 361 -18.53 6.31 -14.95
N GLY A 362 -17.36 5.89 -14.47
CA GLY A 362 -16.08 6.17 -15.14
C GLY A 362 -14.83 6.11 -14.26
N ASN A 363 -14.01 5.05 -14.44
CA ASN A 363 -12.61 4.91 -13.99
C ASN A 363 -12.26 5.16 -12.50
N GLY A 364 -12.08 4.09 -11.70
CA GLY A 364 -11.42 4.25 -10.39
C GLY A 364 -11.44 3.09 -9.38
N LEU A 365 -11.58 1.82 -9.77
CA LEU A 365 -11.57 0.72 -8.80
C LEU A 365 -10.17 0.50 -8.19
N PHE A 366 -10.00 0.67 -6.87
CA PHE A 366 -9.32 -0.33 -6.03
C PHE A 366 -9.73 -0.27 -4.56
N ARG A 367 -10.30 -1.37 -4.10
CA ARG A 367 -10.77 -1.56 -2.73
C ARG A 367 -10.08 -2.76 -2.08
N TYR A 368 -9.05 -2.49 -1.28
CA TYR A 368 -8.42 -3.50 -0.41
C TYR A 368 -9.10 -3.50 0.96
N GLN A 369 -9.59 -4.68 1.37
CA GLN A 369 -9.74 -5.06 2.77
C GLN A 369 -8.57 -5.98 3.12
N GLN A 370 -7.79 -5.61 4.13
CA GLN A 370 -6.98 -6.56 4.88
C GLN A 370 -6.94 -6.11 6.33
N ARG A 371 -7.37 -6.99 7.23
CA ARG A 371 -7.10 -6.90 8.67
C ARG A 371 -5.86 -7.74 8.94
N SER A 372 -4.96 -7.24 9.78
CA SER A 372 -4.00 -8.08 10.48
C SER A 372 -3.73 -7.52 11.87
N VAL A 373 -4.36 -8.17 12.86
CA VAL A 373 -3.86 -8.42 14.23
C VAL A 373 -3.37 -7.22 15.06
N SER A 374 -4.14 -6.90 16.10
CA SER A 374 -3.64 -6.23 17.32
C SER A 374 -3.04 -7.27 18.30
N PRO A 375 -2.03 -6.92 19.11
CA PRO A 375 -1.36 -7.87 20.00
C PRO A 375 -2.09 -8.10 21.33
N GLU A 376 -1.85 -9.27 21.92
CA GLU A 376 -1.98 -9.58 23.36
C GLU A 376 -3.37 -9.40 24.01
N ILE A 377 -4.29 -10.31 23.66
CA ILE A 377 -5.32 -10.79 24.60
C ILE A 377 -5.17 -12.32 24.69
N VAL A 378 -5.18 -12.84 25.91
CA VAL A 378 -5.08 -14.29 26.19
C VAL A 378 -6.15 -15.05 25.40
N GLU A 379 -5.74 -16.07 24.65
CA GLU A 379 -6.64 -17.03 24.01
C GLU A 379 -7.47 -17.76 25.08
N VAL A 380 -8.65 -17.23 25.36
CA VAL A 380 -9.71 -18.02 25.97
C VAL A 380 -10.20 -18.98 24.90
N GLN A 381 -10.07 -20.27 25.17
CA GLN A 381 -10.65 -21.34 24.36
C GLN A 381 -12.15 -21.06 24.15
N GLU A 382 -12.52 -20.60 22.95
CA GLU A 382 -13.93 -20.54 22.57
C GLU A 382 -14.42 -21.96 22.28
N ASP A 383 -15.17 -22.51 23.24
CA ASP A 383 -15.93 -23.74 23.05
C ASP A 383 -16.78 -23.65 21.78
N SER A 384 -16.80 -24.75 21.03
CA SER A 384 -17.55 -24.87 19.79
C SER A 384 -19.06 -24.67 20.02
N VAL A 385 -19.55 -23.45 19.80
CA VAL A 385 -20.98 -23.18 19.69
C VAL A 385 -21.45 -23.74 18.35
N GLU A 386 -22.14 -24.88 18.39
CA GLU A 386 -22.97 -25.34 17.27
C GLU A 386 -24.08 -24.30 17.00
N VAL A 387 -23.77 -23.32 16.17
CA VAL A 387 -24.80 -22.51 15.52
C VAL A 387 -25.43 -23.40 14.46
N GLU A 388 -26.69 -23.79 14.67
CA GLU A 388 -27.46 -24.63 13.75
C GLU A 388 -27.37 -24.06 12.32
N LEU A 389 -26.62 -24.77 11.46
CA LEU A 389 -26.47 -24.43 10.05
C LEU A 389 -27.86 -24.46 9.40
N LYS A 390 -28.34 -23.29 9.00
CA LYS A 390 -29.62 -23.09 8.33
C LYS A 390 -29.53 -23.58 6.87
N GLU A 391 -29.47 -24.91 6.73
CA GLU A 391 -29.47 -25.70 5.49
C GLU A 391 -28.75 -25.06 4.29
N LEU A 392 -27.40 -25.03 4.36
CA LEU A 392 -26.59 -24.95 3.13
C LEU A 392 -26.92 -26.15 2.24
N MET A 393 -27.60 -25.90 1.12
CA MET A 393 -28.12 -26.95 0.24
C MET A 393 -26.99 -27.74 -0.44
N ARG A 394 -26.70 -28.93 0.11
CA ARG A 394 -25.83 -29.92 -0.52
C ARG A 394 -26.64 -30.76 -1.50
N LEU A 395 -26.25 -30.77 -2.78
CA LEU A 395 -26.84 -31.69 -3.76
C LEU A 395 -26.33 -33.10 -3.50
N GLU A 396 -27.24 -34.04 -3.30
CA GLU A 396 -26.89 -35.45 -3.05
C GLU A 396 -26.71 -36.25 -4.34
N VAL A 397 -25.94 -37.34 -4.25
CA VAL A 397 -25.80 -38.31 -5.33
C VAL A 397 -27.17 -38.87 -5.73
N GLY A 398 -27.46 -38.87 -7.03
CA GLY A 398 -28.75 -39.27 -7.59
C GLY A 398 -29.68 -38.10 -7.92
N SER A 399 -29.43 -36.90 -7.37
CA SER A 399 -30.21 -35.68 -7.65
C SER A 399 -30.22 -35.32 -9.14
N MET A 400 -31.38 -34.90 -9.66
CA MET A 400 -31.54 -34.43 -11.05
C MET A 400 -31.73 -32.92 -11.11
N LEU A 401 -30.88 -32.26 -11.89
CA LEU A 401 -30.91 -30.83 -12.18
C LEU A 401 -31.35 -30.59 -13.63
N TRP A 402 -32.20 -29.59 -13.84
CA TRP A 402 -32.58 -29.12 -15.17
C TRP A 402 -31.95 -27.76 -15.42
N LEU A 403 -31.18 -27.63 -16.51
CA LEU A 403 -30.51 -26.42 -16.95
C LEU A 403 -31.38 -25.71 -18.01
N GLU A 404 -31.70 -24.44 -17.78
CA GLU A 404 -32.28 -23.55 -18.79
C GLU A 404 -31.17 -23.04 -19.71
N ASP A 405 -31.08 -23.59 -20.93
CA ASP A 405 -30.20 -23.10 -21.99
C ASP A 405 -31.01 -22.25 -22.98
N SER A 406 -30.30 -21.46 -23.78
CA SER A 406 -30.80 -20.54 -24.81
C SER A 406 -31.90 -21.15 -25.69
N ASP A 407 -31.76 -22.44 -26.01
CA ASP A 407 -32.56 -23.17 -26.99
C ASP A 407 -33.27 -24.43 -26.44
N TRP A 408 -32.87 -24.99 -25.29
CA TRP A 408 -33.37 -26.29 -24.77
C TRP A 408 -33.27 -26.42 -23.23
N GLN A 409 -34.05 -27.33 -22.65
CA GLN A 409 -33.83 -27.82 -21.28
C GLN A 409 -32.88 -29.03 -21.28
N LYS A 410 -31.78 -28.97 -20.54
CA LYS A 410 -30.79 -30.05 -20.43
C LYS A 410 -30.81 -30.66 -19.02
N GLY A 411 -31.03 -31.97 -18.93
CA GLY A 411 -31.05 -32.70 -17.66
C GLY A 411 -29.67 -33.24 -17.27
N TYR A 412 -29.26 -33.06 -16.01
CA TYR A 412 -28.03 -33.61 -15.44
C TYR A 412 -28.31 -34.37 -14.15
N GLN A 413 -27.76 -35.57 -13.99
CA GLN A 413 -27.86 -36.34 -12.76
C GLN A 413 -26.51 -36.35 -12.03
N ILE A 414 -26.52 -35.97 -10.74
CA ILE A 414 -25.33 -35.97 -9.88
C ILE A 414 -24.91 -37.43 -9.58
N ARG A 415 -23.62 -37.73 -9.79
CA ARG A 415 -23.00 -39.04 -9.52
C ARG A 415 -22.07 -39.01 -8.32
N GLU A 416 -21.37 -37.89 -8.13
CA GLU A 416 -20.36 -37.73 -7.09
C GLU A 416 -20.33 -36.27 -6.63
N VAL A 417 -19.98 -36.08 -5.35
CA VAL A 417 -19.84 -34.77 -4.70
C VAL A 417 -18.41 -34.68 -4.20
N ILE A 418 -17.63 -33.72 -4.70
CA ILE A 418 -16.23 -33.51 -4.32
C ILE A 418 -16.13 -32.16 -3.60
N ASN A 419 -15.46 -32.15 -2.45
CA ASN A 419 -15.27 -30.96 -1.62
C ASN A 419 -13.79 -30.82 -1.28
N ASN A 420 -13.17 -29.74 -1.76
CA ASN A 420 -11.75 -29.42 -1.55
C ASN A 420 -11.52 -28.39 -0.42
N GLY A 421 -12.50 -28.16 0.46
CA GLY A 421 -12.42 -27.21 1.57
C GLY A 421 -12.74 -25.77 1.18
N GLU A 422 -12.25 -25.30 0.03
CA GLU A 422 -12.59 -23.97 -0.52
C GLU A 422 -13.85 -24.00 -1.41
N LEU A 423 -14.10 -25.11 -2.11
CA LEU A 423 -15.12 -25.25 -3.15
C LEU A 423 -15.71 -26.67 -3.15
N THR A 424 -17.04 -26.75 -3.36
CA THR A 424 -17.74 -28.01 -3.68
C THR A 424 -18.09 -28.04 -5.16
N TYR A 425 -17.71 -29.11 -5.86
CA TYR A 425 -18.04 -29.35 -7.25
C TYR A 425 -18.51 -30.79 -7.45
N TYR A 426 -19.30 -31.00 -8.51
CA TYR A 426 -20.04 -32.23 -8.71
C TYR A 426 -19.57 -32.93 -9.97
N ILE A 427 -19.53 -34.27 -9.95
CA ILE A 427 -19.47 -35.04 -11.18
C ILE A 427 -20.90 -35.44 -11.53
N ALA A 428 -21.36 -35.06 -12.72
CA ALA A 428 -22.69 -35.32 -13.22
C ALA A 428 -22.66 -36.04 -14.57
N SER A 429 -23.69 -36.80 -14.89
CA SER A 429 -23.93 -37.32 -16.25
C SER A 429 -25.12 -36.64 -16.90
N TYR A 430 -25.06 -36.48 -18.22
CA TYR A 430 -26.21 -36.01 -18.99
C TYR A 430 -27.32 -37.09 -18.96
N VAL A 431 -28.57 -36.69 -18.77
CA VAL A 431 -29.70 -37.64 -18.58
C VAL A 431 -29.95 -38.48 -19.85
N GLU A 432 -29.72 -37.92 -21.04
CA GLU A 432 -29.90 -38.64 -22.31
C GLU A 432 -28.64 -39.39 -22.78
N ASP A 433 -27.45 -39.04 -22.27
CA ASP A 433 -26.17 -39.72 -22.52
C ASP A 433 -25.44 -39.99 -21.20
N SER A 434 -25.88 -41.05 -20.53
CA SER A 434 -25.32 -41.50 -19.25
C SER A 434 -23.91 -42.09 -19.37
N GLY A 435 -23.34 -42.18 -20.59
CA GLY A 435 -21.99 -42.68 -20.83
C GLY A 435 -20.88 -41.68 -20.49
N LYS A 436 -21.19 -40.39 -20.35
CA LYS A 436 -20.19 -39.32 -20.14
C LYS A 436 -20.37 -38.62 -18.80
N ASN A 437 -19.30 -38.61 -18.02
CA ASN A 437 -19.16 -37.78 -16.81
C ASN A 437 -18.69 -36.36 -17.21
N LEU A 438 -19.25 -35.36 -16.53
CA LEU A 438 -18.98 -33.93 -16.71
C LEU A 438 -18.76 -33.30 -15.33
N PHE A 439 -17.88 -32.30 -15.24
CA PHE A 439 -17.78 -31.47 -14.04
C PHE A 439 -18.90 -30.44 -14.05
N LEU A 440 -19.59 -30.29 -12.93
CA LEU A 440 -20.70 -29.38 -12.73
C LEU A 440 -20.42 -28.52 -11.50
N TYR A 441 -20.39 -27.21 -11.71
CA TYR A 441 -20.20 -26.19 -10.67
C TYR A 441 -21.53 -25.48 -10.43
N VAL A 442 -21.85 -25.24 -9.16
CA VAL A 442 -23.08 -24.56 -8.72
C VAL A 442 -22.66 -23.36 -7.88
N GLY A 443 -23.07 -22.15 -8.27
CA GLY A 443 -22.92 -20.96 -7.42
C GLY A 443 -24.06 -20.86 -6.42
N SER A 444 -24.08 -19.84 -5.55
CA SER A 444 -25.18 -19.66 -4.60
C SER A 444 -26.43 -19.03 -5.25
N HIS A 445 -27.61 -19.18 -4.64
CA HIS A 445 -28.84 -18.59 -5.18
C HIS A 445 -28.82 -17.06 -5.01
N PRO A 446 -29.30 -16.24 -5.97
CA PRO A 446 -29.28 -14.78 -5.85
C PRO A 446 -29.98 -14.19 -4.61
N SER A 447 -30.89 -14.94 -3.96
CA SER A 447 -31.55 -14.52 -2.72
C SER A 447 -30.83 -14.95 -1.42
N GLN A 448 -29.71 -15.68 -1.52
CA GLN A 448 -28.86 -16.09 -0.39
C GLN A 448 -27.65 -15.17 -0.20
N LEU A 449 -27.51 -14.15 -1.07
CA LEU A 449 -26.36 -13.24 -1.11
C LEU A 449 -26.32 -12.20 0.05
N GLU A 450 -27.28 -12.26 0.98
CA GLU A 450 -27.30 -11.47 2.22
C GLU A 450 -27.43 -12.41 3.44
N PRO A 451 -26.53 -12.37 4.46
CA PRO A 451 -25.25 -11.67 4.57
C PRO A 451 -24.02 -12.62 4.57
N ALA A 452 -24.16 -13.84 4.02
CA ALA A 452 -23.09 -14.85 4.03
C ALA A 452 -21.99 -14.53 2.98
N TRP A 453 -20.79 -14.19 3.45
CA TRP A 453 -19.65 -13.83 2.59
C TRP A 453 -19.16 -15.00 1.73
N GLU A 454 -19.32 -16.24 2.20
CA GLU A 454 -18.93 -17.46 1.48
C GLU A 454 -19.80 -17.68 0.23
N ASP A 455 -21.11 -17.46 0.33
CA ASP A 455 -22.07 -17.60 -0.78
C ASP A 455 -21.81 -16.60 -1.92
N MET A 456 -21.37 -15.38 -1.57
CA MET A 456 -20.96 -14.37 -2.55
C MET A 456 -19.73 -14.81 -3.36
N SER A 457 -18.78 -15.51 -2.74
CA SER A 457 -17.56 -16.01 -3.39
C SER A 457 -17.89 -17.09 -4.44
N LEU A 458 -18.66 -18.11 -4.03
CA LEU A 458 -19.14 -19.20 -4.89
C LEU A 458 -19.90 -18.70 -6.12
N TRP A 459 -20.85 -17.77 -5.92
CA TRP A 459 -21.59 -17.15 -7.01
C TRP A 459 -20.66 -16.43 -8.00
N TYR A 460 -19.73 -15.62 -7.50
CA TYR A 460 -18.81 -14.85 -8.33
C TYR A 460 -17.85 -15.73 -9.12
N GLN A 461 -17.26 -16.76 -8.50
CA GLN A 461 -16.33 -17.68 -9.17
C GLN A 461 -16.98 -18.43 -10.34
N VAL A 462 -18.19 -18.99 -10.14
CA VAL A 462 -18.90 -19.72 -11.21
C VAL A 462 -19.28 -18.78 -12.37
N GLN A 463 -19.70 -17.54 -12.08
CA GLN A 463 -19.98 -16.54 -13.12
C GLN A 463 -18.70 -16.11 -13.87
N ARG A 464 -17.60 -15.85 -13.16
CA ARG A 464 -16.32 -15.45 -13.76
C ARG A 464 -15.74 -16.56 -14.63
N GLN A 465 -15.73 -17.80 -14.14
CA GLN A 465 -15.28 -18.95 -14.93
C GLN A 465 -16.15 -19.16 -16.18
N THR A 466 -17.47 -18.94 -16.07
CA THR A 466 -18.38 -18.96 -17.23
C THR A 466 -18.04 -17.85 -18.25
N LYS A 467 -17.78 -16.61 -17.81
CA LYS A 467 -17.32 -15.51 -18.68
C LYS A 467 -16.03 -15.88 -19.41
N VAL A 468 -15.02 -16.36 -18.68
CA VAL A 468 -13.69 -16.69 -19.22
C VAL A 468 -13.78 -17.82 -20.26
N LEU A 469 -14.44 -18.94 -19.94
CA LEU A 469 -14.58 -20.06 -20.88
C LEU A 469 -15.45 -19.70 -22.11
N THR A 470 -16.42 -18.80 -21.94
CA THR A 470 -17.20 -18.26 -23.07
C THR A 470 -16.32 -17.42 -23.99
N ILE A 471 -15.46 -16.55 -23.44
CA ILE A 471 -14.50 -15.75 -24.21
C ILE A 471 -13.47 -16.65 -24.92
N MET A 472 -12.97 -17.70 -24.27
CA MET A 472 -12.09 -18.69 -24.91
C MET A 472 -12.77 -19.34 -26.11
N LYS A 473 -14.02 -19.81 -25.95
CA LYS A 473 -14.84 -20.39 -27.02
C LYS A 473 -15.10 -19.40 -28.16
N GLN A 474 -15.43 -18.14 -27.85
CA GLN A 474 -15.66 -17.08 -28.85
C GLN A 474 -14.39 -16.71 -29.63
N LYS A 475 -13.23 -16.68 -28.96
CA LYS A 475 -11.92 -16.43 -29.59
C LYS A 475 -11.33 -17.67 -30.30
N GLY A 476 -12.02 -18.81 -30.31
CA GLY A 476 -11.53 -20.05 -30.91
C GLY A 476 -10.37 -20.72 -30.17
N LEU A 477 -10.16 -20.37 -28.89
CA LEU A 477 -9.08 -20.91 -28.06
C LEU A 477 -9.48 -22.30 -27.56
N SER A 478 -9.10 -23.32 -28.31
CA SER A 478 -9.33 -24.73 -27.94
C SER A 478 -8.02 -25.51 -27.92
N SER A 479 -7.80 -26.24 -26.83
CA SER A 479 -6.70 -27.18 -26.67
C SER A 479 -7.20 -28.35 -25.85
N LYS A 480 -6.68 -29.57 -26.05
CA LYS A 480 -7.04 -30.73 -25.22
C LYS A 480 -6.63 -30.55 -23.74
N TYR A 481 -5.79 -29.56 -23.46
CA TYR A 481 -5.29 -29.18 -22.14
C TYR A 481 -6.11 -28.07 -21.45
N LEU A 482 -7.15 -27.58 -22.12
CA LEU A 482 -8.10 -26.60 -21.61
C LEU A 482 -9.48 -27.26 -21.40
N PRO A 483 -10.24 -26.88 -20.37
CA PRO A 483 -11.61 -27.35 -20.17
C PRO A 483 -12.55 -26.78 -21.24
N GLN A 484 -13.41 -27.64 -21.76
CA GLN A 484 -14.43 -27.28 -22.73
C GLN A 484 -15.75 -26.96 -22.02
N LEU A 485 -16.31 -25.78 -22.30
CA LEU A 485 -17.66 -25.38 -21.89
C LEU A 485 -18.71 -26.25 -22.60
N SER A 486 -19.32 -27.18 -21.87
CA SER A 486 -20.37 -28.08 -22.36
C SER A 486 -21.76 -27.43 -22.27
N ALA A 487 -22.07 -26.77 -21.14
CA ALA A 487 -23.26 -25.96 -20.95
C ALA A 487 -23.05 -24.94 -19.82
N SER A 488 -23.85 -23.87 -19.82
CA SER A 488 -23.95 -22.93 -18.69
C SER A 488 -25.34 -22.30 -18.71
N GLY A 489 -25.89 -21.99 -17.55
CA GLY A 489 -27.25 -21.45 -17.45
C GLY A 489 -27.69 -21.29 -16.01
N ARG A 490 -28.99 -21.43 -15.77
CA ARG A 490 -29.59 -21.42 -14.43
C ARG A 490 -30.35 -22.73 -14.19
N ILE A 491 -30.39 -23.17 -12.93
CA ILE A 491 -31.21 -24.31 -12.52
C ILE A 491 -32.70 -23.94 -12.62
N VAL A 492 -33.49 -24.89 -13.13
CA VAL A 492 -34.95 -24.92 -13.09
C VAL A 492 -35.38 -26.07 -12.18
N HIS A 493 -36.39 -25.85 -11.36
CA HIS A 493 -36.99 -26.93 -10.55
C HIS A 493 -37.90 -27.80 -11.41
N PRO A 494 -38.14 -29.08 -11.06
CA PRO A 494 -39.17 -29.89 -11.69
C PRO A 494 -40.57 -29.26 -11.54
N GLY A 495 -41.37 -29.24 -12.61
CA GLY A 495 -42.76 -28.75 -12.62
C GLY A 495 -42.97 -27.37 -13.29
N GLU A 496 -44.20 -26.86 -13.27
CA GLU A 496 -44.54 -25.55 -13.86
C GLU A 496 -43.97 -24.40 -13.03
N CYS A 497 -42.89 -23.79 -13.54
CA CYS A 497 -42.23 -22.65 -12.91
C CYS A 497 -43.01 -21.35 -13.17
N ARG A 498 -43.61 -20.76 -12.13
CA ARG A 498 -44.45 -19.54 -12.19
C ARG A 498 -43.64 -18.23 -12.34
N ARG A 499 -42.60 -18.20 -13.17
CA ARG A 499 -41.87 -16.95 -13.47
C ARG A 499 -42.72 -16.04 -14.37
N PRO A 500 -42.91 -14.75 -14.05
CA PRO A 500 -43.74 -13.85 -14.85
C PRO A 500 -43.12 -13.41 -16.18
N SER A 501 -41.82 -13.65 -16.40
CA SER A 501 -41.09 -13.33 -17.64
C SER A 501 -39.75 -14.08 -17.72
N LYS A 502 -39.08 -14.05 -18.90
CA LYS A 502 -37.67 -14.44 -19.04
C LYS A 502 -36.78 -13.47 -18.25
N GLY A 503 -36.55 -13.77 -16.97
CA GLY A 503 -35.83 -12.93 -16.02
C GLY A 503 -36.54 -12.66 -14.69
N GLY A 504 -37.80 -13.09 -14.53
CA GLY A 504 -38.48 -13.03 -13.23
C GLY A 504 -37.95 -14.06 -12.24
N ASN A 505 -37.93 -13.72 -10.95
CA ASN A 505 -37.54 -14.65 -9.89
C ASN A 505 -38.67 -15.66 -9.62
N CYS A 506 -38.29 -16.90 -9.29
CA CYS A 506 -39.17 -17.90 -8.70
C CYS A 506 -38.83 -18.04 -7.22
N GLU A 507 -39.80 -18.37 -6.37
CA GLU A 507 -39.57 -18.57 -4.92
C GLU A 507 -38.93 -19.94 -4.58
N HIS A 508 -38.78 -20.84 -5.56
CA HIS A 508 -38.17 -22.15 -5.33
C HIS A 508 -36.64 -22.01 -5.13
N PRO A 509 -36.03 -22.56 -4.06
CA PRO A 509 -34.63 -22.31 -3.67
C PRO A 509 -33.58 -22.55 -4.76
N TRP A 510 -33.77 -23.57 -5.60
CA TRP A 510 -32.86 -23.86 -6.71
C TRP A 510 -33.04 -22.95 -7.94
N CYS A 511 -34.17 -22.24 -8.06
CA CYS A 511 -34.70 -21.80 -9.35
C CYS A 511 -34.20 -20.42 -9.79
N GLY A 512 -32.94 -20.37 -10.20
CA GLY A 512 -32.25 -19.15 -10.59
C GLY A 512 -30.76 -19.21 -10.30
N THR A 513 -30.35 -20.19 -9.51
CA THR A 513 -28.96 -20.51 -9.17
C THR A 513 -28.13 -20.75 -10.43
N PRO A 514 -26.97 -20.09 -10.60
CA PRO A 514 -26.13 -20.26 -11.78
C PRO A 514 -25.39 -21.60 -11.75
N ILE A 515 -25.29 -22.23 -12.92
CA ILE A 515 -24.54 -23.47 -13.11
C ILE A 515 -23.65 -23.43 -14.35
N LEU A 516 -22.51 -24.10 -14.22
CA LEU A 516 -21.49 -24.26 -15.26
C LEU A 516 -21.16 -25.75 -15.39
N VAL A 517 -21.18 -26.27 -16.62
CA VAL A 517 -20.87 -27.67 -16.93
C VAL A 517 -19.72 -27.74 -17.91
N THR A 518 -18.66 -28.46 -17.54
CA THR A 518 -17.42 -28.59 -18.33
C THR A 518 -16.95 -30.03 -18.48
N SER A 519 -16.13 -30.27 -19.49
CA SER A 519 -15.39 -31.52 -19.72
C SER A 519 -13.93 -31.23 -20.04
N PRO A 520 -12.98 -32.16 -19.85
CA PRO A 520 -13.12 -33.51 -19.30
C PRO A 520 -13.22 -33.54 -17.75
N VAL A 521 -13.36 -34.75 -17.20
CA VAL A 521 -13.31 -35.04 -15.75
C VAL A 521 -12.05 -35.86 -15.45
N GLY A 522 -11.40 -35.62 -14.30
CA GLY A 522 -10.17 -36.29 -13.87
C GLY A 522 -9.89 -36.09 -12.38
N GLU A 523 -8.91 -36.83 -11.87
CA GLU A 523 -8.39 -36.75 -10.48
C GLU A 523 -7.50 -35.50 -10.33
N THR A 524 -7.58 -34.75 -9.24
CA THR A 524 -6.75 -33.55 -9.07
C THR A 524 -5.28 -33.90 -8.78
N VAL A 525 -4.35 -33.02 -9.14
CA VAL A 525 -2.93 -33.18 -8.77
C VAL A 525 -2.78 -33.17 -7.24
N ALA A 526 -3.61 -32.41 -6.51
CA ALA A 526 -3.66 -32.45 -5.05
C ALA A 526 -3.96 -33.87 -4.50
N GLU A 527 -4.94 -34.58 -5.08
CA GLU A 527 -5.27 -35.96 -4.72
C GLU A 527 -4.18 -36.94 -5.15
N MET A 528 -3.60 -36.78 -6.34
CA MET A 528 -2.47 -37.61 -6.79
C MET A 528 -1.24 -37.48 -5.90
N VAL A 529 -0.93 -36.27 -5.41
CA VAL A 529 0.17 -36.04 -4.45
C VAL A 529 -0.16 -36.69 -3.10
N ARG A 530 -1.39 -36.51 -2.60
CA ARG A 530 -1.86 -37.10 -1.34
C ARG A 530 -1.88 -38.64 -1.37
N SER A 531 -2.16 -39.24 -2.53
CA SER A 531 -2.18 -40.69 -2.74
C SER A 531 -0.83 -41.28 -3.20
N GLY A 532 0.20 -40.46 -3.36
CA GLY A 532 1.54 -40.90 -3.80
C GLY A 532 1.64 -41.31 -5.27
N GLN A 533 0.66 -40.92 -6.09
CA GLN A 533 0.56 -41.25 -7.52
C GLN A 533 1.19 -40.21 -8.46
N PHE A 534 1.70 -39.09 -7.95
CA PHE A 534 2.37 -38.06 -8.74
C PHE A 534 3.88 -38.33 -8.83
N GLY A 535 4.30 -39.08 -9.86
CA GLY A 535 5.69 -39.45 -10.11
C GLY A 535 6.49 -38.47 -10.97
N SER A 536 7.69 -38.90 -11.37
CA SER A 536 8.59 -38.14 -12.27
C SER A 536 7.96 -37.83 -13.62
N ASP A 537 7.29 -38.82 -14.19
CA ASP A 537 6.75 -38.76 -15.53
C ASP A 537 5.47 -37.92 -15.55
N GLU A 538 4.67 -38.02 -14.48
CA GLU A 538 3.55 -37.12 -14.19
C GLU A 538 4.03 -35.68 -14.10
N ALA A 539 5.15 -35.39 -13.42
CA ALA A 539 5.70 -34.03 -13.31
C ALA A 539 6.11 -33.45 -14.68
N ILE A 540 6.80 -34.22 -15.53
CA ILE A 540 7.19 -33.77 -16.88
C ILE A 540 5.95 -33.57 -17.77
N ARG A 541 5.00 -34.52 -17.75
CA ARG A 541 3.74 -34.44 -18.50
C ARG A 541 2.90 -33.24 -18.04
N CYS A 542 2.71 -33.07 -16.74
CA CYS A 542 1.98 -31.95 -16.14
C CYS A 542 2.58 -30.60 -16.54
N CYS A 543 3.90 -30.46 -16.48
CA CYS A 543 4.60 -29.26 -16.92
C CYS A 543 4.34 -28.95 -18.41
N HIS A 544 4.50 -29.94 -19.31
CA HIS A 544 4.24 -29.78 -20.75
C HIS A 544 2.78 -29.41 -21.04
N ASP A 545 1.85 -30.10 -20.40
CA ASP A 545 0.43 -29.99 -20.66
C ASP A 545 -0.13 -28.64 -20.13
N CYS A 546 0.28 -28.22 -18.93
CA CYS A 546 -0.03 -26.90 -18.38
C CYS A 546 0.57 -25.77 -19.22
N LEU A 547 1.85 -25.87 -19.63
CA LEU A 547 2.47 -24.89 -20.54
C LEU A 547 1.75 -24.83 -21.90
N SER A 548 1.22 -25.96 -22.38
CA SER A 548 0.46 -26.01 -23.63
C SER A 548 -0.89 -25.29 -23.49
N ALA A 549 -1.56 -25.42 -22.34
CA ALA A 549 -2.76 -24.66 -22.01
C ALA A 549 -2.46 -23.15 -21.94
N LEU A 550 -1.44 -22.76 -21.16
CA LEU A 550 -1.02 -21.37 -20.99
C LEU A 550 -0.60 -20.71 -22.32
N SER A 551 0.22 -21.39 -23.13
CA SER A 551 0.61 -20.92 -24.46
C SER A 551 -0.59 -20.66 -25.37
N THR A 552 -1.63 -21.49 -25.28
CA THR A 552 -2.85 -21.33 -26.09
C THR A 552 -3.57 -20.03 -25.74
N VAL A 553 -3.73 -19.74 -24.43
CA VAL A 553 -4.54 -18.61 -23.95
C VAL A 553 -3.76 -17.29 -23.87
N ALA A 554 -2.44 -17.34 -23.70
CA ALA A 554 -1.57 -16.17 -23.67
C ALA A 554 -1.64 -15.35 -24.97
N SER A 555 -1.84 -16.02 -26.11
CA SER A 555 -2.07 -15.40 -27.43
C SER A 555 -3.26 -14.42 -27.46
N ALA A 556 -4.21 -14.61 -26.54
CA ALA A 556 -5.43 -13.80 -26.42
C ALA A 556 -5.40 -12.82 -25.24
N GLY A 557 -4.26 -12.68 -24.57
CA GLY A 557 -4.05 -11.82 -23.39
C GLY A 557 -4.54 -12.42 -22.06
N ILE A 558 -5.02 -13.67 -22.05
CA ILE A 558 -5.59 -14.30 -20.85
C ILE A 558 -4.45 -14.90 -20.01
N ARG A 559 -4.46 -14.63 -18.71
CA ARG A 559 -3.54 -15.23 -17.71
C ARG A 559 -4.34 -15.95 -16.62
N HIS A 560 -3.83 -17.04 -16.07
CA HIS A 560 -4.58 -17.89 -15.14
C HIS A 560 -4.68 -17.31 -13.73
N GLY A 561 -3.55 -16.90 -13.13
CA GLY A 561 -3.54 -16.19 -11.85
C GLY A 561 -3.89 -17.00 -10.60
N ASP A 562 -3.98 -18.33 -10.69
CA ASP A 562 -4.25 -19.24 -9.56
C ASP A 562 -3.83 -20.69 -9.91
N ILE A 563 -2.55 -20.88 -10.24
CA ILE A 563 -2.04 -22.22 -10.61
C ILE A 563 -1.57 -22.92 -9.34
N ARG A 564 -2.31 -23.97 -8.95
CA ARG A 564 -2.10 -24.77 -7.74
C ARG A 564 -2.56 -26.22 -7.96
N PRO A 565 -2.13 -27.21 -7.15
CA PRO A 565 -2.44 -28.63 -7.34
C PRO A 565 -3.95 -28.97 -7.46
N GLU A 566 -4.81 -28.18 -6.84
CA GLU A 566 -6.27 -28.32 -6.87
C GLU A 566 -6.89 -27.88 -8.20
N ASN A 567 -6.21 -26.99 -8.93
CA ASN A 567 -6.63 -26.42 -10.21
C ASN A 567 -6.06 -27.17 -11.42
N VAL A 568 -5.49 -28.37 -11.23
CA VAL A 568 -5.02 -29.23 -12.33
C VAL A 568 -5.57 -30.64 -12.15
N ILE A 569 -6.18 -31.19 -13.20
CA ILE A 569 -6.72 -32.57 -13.22
C ILE A 569 -5.94 -33.48 -14.16
N CYS A 570 -5.81 -34.74 -13.79
CA CYS A 570 -5.24 -35.82 -14.59
C CYS A 570 -6.37 -36.66 -15.21
N VAL A 571 -6.46 -36.67 -16.54
CA VAL A 571 -7.50 -37.40 -17.26
C VAL A 571 -6.96 -38.75 -17.71
N ARG A 572 -7.36 -39.81 -17.00
CA ARG A 572 -6.98 -41.21 -17.30
C ARG A 572 -8.04 -41.96 -18.12
N SER A 573 -9.32 -41.58 -18.01
CA SER A 573 -10.43 -42.34 -18.59
C SER A 573 -10.51 -42.18 -20.11
N GLY A 574 -10.71 -43.30 -20.83
CA GLY A 574 -10.95 -43.31 -22.27
C GLY A 574 -9.75 -42.94 -23.17
N VAL A 575 -8.54 -42.80 -22.62
CA VAL A 575 -7.34 -42.37 -23.37
C VAL A 575 -6.15 -43.31 -23.20
N ARG A 576 -5.33 -43.45 -24.26
CA ARG A 576 -4.16 -44.34 -24.28
C ARG A 576 -2.99 -43.86 -23.43
N ARG A 577 -2.88 -42.55 -23.18
CA ARG A 577 -1.90 -41.93 -22.27
C ARG A 577 -2.63 -40.87 -21.43
N PRO A 578 -2.38 -40.79 -20.11
CA PRO A 578 -2.93 -39.73 -19.28
C PRO A 578 -2.39 -38.38 -19.71
N TYR A 579 -3.20 -37.34 -19.52
CA TYR A 579 -2.84 -35.95 -19.80
C TYR A 579 -3.44 -35.03 -18.74
N PHE A 580 -2.82 -33.87 -18.55
CA PHE A 580 -3.26 -32.90 -17.54
C PHE A 580 -4.08 -31.77 -18.17
N VAL A 581 -5.09 -31.28 -17.45
CA VAL A 581 -5.94 -30.15 -17.87
C VAL A 581 -5.93 -29.11 -16.77
N LEU A 582 -5.66 -27.87 -17.15
CA LEU A 582 -5.65 -26.72 -16.24
C LEU A 582 -7.08 -26.19 -16.09
N ILE A 583 -7.66 -26.29 -14.90
CA ILE A 583 -9.02 -25.85 -14.53
C ILE A 583 -8.96 -24.69 -13.52
N GLY A 584 -10.09 -24.18 -13.01
CA GLY A 584 -10.07 -23.11 -12.00
C GLY A 584 -9.96 -21.68 -12.57
N TRP A 585 -10.36 -21.48 -13.83
CA TRP A 585 -10.30 -20.19 -14.54
C TRP A 585 -11.18 -19.06 -13.97
N GLY A 586 -11.79 -19.20 -12.79
CA GLY A 586 -12.59 -18.16 -12.13
C GLY A 586 -11.77 -16.91 -11.73
N HIS A 587 -10.48 -17.07 -11.47
CA HIS A 587 -9.54 -16.00 -11.10
C HIS A 587 -8.69 -15.47 -12.27
N ALA A 588 -9.02 -15.87 -13.50
CA ALA A 588 -8.26 -15.48 -14.68
C ALA A 588 -8.34 -13.98 -14.97
N ILE A 589 -7.22 -13.43 -15.43
CA ILE A 589 -7.07 -12.02 -15.83
C ILE A 589 -7.44 -11.89 -17.30
N LEU A 590 -8.45 -11.07 -17.58
CA LEU A 590 -8.90 -10.71 -18.93
C LEU A 590 -8.62 -9.24 -19.25
N GLU A 591 -8.71 -8.38 -18.22
CA GLU A 591 -8.70 -6.92 -18.29
C GLU A 591 -7.79 -6.35 -17.19
N ASP A 592 -7.19 -5.16 -17.36
CA ASP A 592 -6.22 -4.58 -16.39
C ASP A 592 -6.79 -4.29 -14.98
N ARG A 593 -8.12 -4.36 -14.82
CA ARG A 593 -8.82 -4.23 -13.54
C ARG A 593 -8.89 -5.54 -12.76
N ASP A 594 -8.72 -6.68 -13.43
CA ASP A 594 -8.74 -7.99 -12.78
C ASP A 594 -7.51 -8.16 -11.88
N ARG A 595 -7.68 -8.85 -10.76
CA ARG A 595 -6.63 -9.16 -9.78
C ARG A 595 -6.51 -10.68 -9.62
N PRO A 596 -5.30 -11.24 -9.51
CA PRO A 596 -5.10 -12.68 -9.34
C PRO A 596 -5.48 -13.13 -7.93
N ALA A 597 -5.63 -14.44 -7.73
CA ALA A 597 -5.73 -15.01 -6.39
C ALA A 597 -4.39 -14.83 -5.65
N MET A 598 -4.45 -14.44 -4.38
CA MET A 598 -3.27 -14.27 -3.54
C MET A 598 -3.04 -15.51 -2.68
N ASN A 599 -2.21 -16.42 -3.16
CA ASN A 599 -1.84 -17.66 -2.49
C ASN A 599 -0.34 -17.60 -2.11
N LEU A 600 -0.03 -17.59 -0.82
CA LEU A 600 1.35 -17.43 -0.32
C LEU A 600 2.30 -18.54 -0.81
N HIS A 601 1.79 -19.75 -1.06
CA HIS A 601 2.58 -20.88 -1.54
C HIS A 601 2.81 -20.86 -3.05
N PHE A 602 1.79 -20.51 -3.84
CA PHE A 602 1.83 -20.71 -5.30
C PHE A 602 1.83 -19.44 -6.16
N SER A 603 1.40 -18.27 -5.66
CA SER A 603 1.42 -17.03 -6.45
C SER A 603 2.85 -16.62 -6.84
N SER A 604 3.02 -16.02 -8.01
CA SER A 604 4.31 -15.51 -8.48
C SER A 604 4.84 -14.39 -7.58
N THR A 605 6.16 -14.18 -7.61
CA THR A 605 6.84 -13.06 -6.93
C THR A 605 6.20 -11.72 -7.32
N TYR A 606 5.92 -11.53 -8.60
CA TYR A 606 5.27 -10.32 -9.12
C TYR A 606 3.80 -10.18 -8.67
N ALA A 607 3.06 -11.29 -8.53
CA ALA A 607 1.70 -11.29 -7.99
C ALA A 607 1.70 -10.88 -6.51
N LEU A 608 2.62 -11.43 -5.71
CA LEU A 608 2.79 -11.07 -4.30
C LEU A 608 3.22 -9.61 -4.10
N GLN A 609 4.08 -9.07 -4.97
CA GLN A 609 4.60 -7.69 -4.87
C GLN A 609 3.62 -6.62 -5.36
N GLU A 610 3.03 -6.80 -6.55
CA GLU A 610 2.26 -5.74 -7.25
C GLU A 610 0.74 -6.04 -7.28
N GLY A 611 0.32 -7.22 -6.82
CA GLY A 611 -1.06 -7.70 -6.97
C GLY A 611 -1.47 -7.86 -8.44
N LYS A 612 -0.53 -8.12 -9.35
CA LYS A 612 -0.73 -8.22 -10.80
C LYS A 612 0.05 -9.39 -11.38
N LEU A 613 -0.29 -9.82 -12.58
CA LEU A 613 0.47 -10.85 -13.30
C LEU A 613 1.28 -10.24 -14.44
N CYS A 614 2.57 -10.55 -14.50
CA CYS A 614 3.39 -10.33 -15.70
C CYS A 614 3.27 -11.54 -16.66
N SER A 615 3.94 -11.46 -17.81
CA SER A 615 3.99 -12.53 -18.82
C SER A 615 4.58 -13.85 -18.33
N ALA A 616 5.46 -13.83 -17.32
CA ALA A 616 6.09 -15.01 -16.74
C ALA A 616 5.38 -15.54 -15.48
N SER A 617 4.42 -14.80 -14.91
CA SER A 617 3.83 -15.14 -13.60
C SER A 617 3.18 -16.52 -13.54
N ASP A 618 2.41 -16.90 -14.57
CA ASP A 618 1.79 -18.23 -14.61
C ASP A 618 2.85 -19.37 -14.72
N ALA A 619 3.98 -19.12 -15.39
CA ALA A 619 5.08 -20.07 -15.45
C ALA A 619 5.84 -20.19 -14.12
N GLU A 620 5.96 -19.09 -13.37
CA GLU A 620 6.52 -19.07 -12.01
C GLU A 620 5.64 -19.87 -11.03
N SER A 621 4.33 -19.64 -11.04
CA SER A 621 3.36 -20.41 -10.24
C SER A 621 3.35 -21.90 -10.61
N LEU A 622 3.48 -22.24 -11.89
CA LEU A 622 3.65 -23.63 -12.34
C LEU A 622 4.92 -24.27 -11.76
N VAL A 623 6.03 -23.54 -11.64
CA VAL A 623 7.25 -24.07 -11.00
C VAL A 623 7.04 -24.31 -9.50
N TYR A 624 6.34 -23.43 -8.78
CA TYR A 624 6.02 -23.64 -7.36
C TYR A 624 5.08 -24.83 -7.13
N MET A 625 4.07 -25.00 -7.98
CA MET A 625 3.22 -26.19 -7.96
C MET A 625 4.04 -27.46 -8.20
N LEU A 626 4.88 -27.51 -9.25
CA LEU A 626 5.72 -28.67 -9.55
C LEU A 626 6.72 -28.97 -8.43
N TYR A 627 7.33 -27.94 -7.84
CA TYR A 627 8.23 -28.09 -6.69
C TYR A 627 7.52 -28.81 -5.53
N TYR A 628 6.33 -28.34 -5.16
CA TYR A 628 5.51 -28.94 -4.10
C TYR A 628 5.06 -30.37 -4.45
N SER A 629 4.48 -30.57 -5.63
CA SER A 629 3.96 -31.87 -6.07
C SER A 629 5.04 -32.95 -6.17
N CYS A 630 6.29 -32.58 -6.43
CA CYS A 630 7.46 -33.47 -6.37
C CYS A 630 8.00 -33.70 -4.94
N GLY A 631 7.25 -33.32 -3.90
CA GLY A 631 7.64 -33.44 -2.50
C GLY A 631 8.65 -32.38 -2.04
N GLY A 632 8.54 -31.16 -2.58
CA GLY A 632 9.21 -29.96 -2.06
C GLY A 632 8.49 -29.43 -0.83
N VAL A 633 9.24 -28.81 0.09
CA VAL A 633 8.72 -28.38 1.40
C VAL A 633 8.64 -26.86 1.43
N PHE A 634 7.43 -26.33 1.55
CA PHE A 634 7.24 -24.93 1.94
C PHE A 634 7.49 -24.78 3.45
N PRO A 635 8.11 -23.68 3.91
CA PRO A 635 8.04 -23.28 5.31
C PRO A 635 6.59 -22.90 5.67
N ASN A 636 6.33 -22.68 6.95
CA ASN A 636 5.08 -22.03 7.36
C ASN A 636 5.08 -20.60 6.80
N LEU A 637 4.10 -20.27 5.96
CA LEU A 637 3.98 -18.96 5.32
C LEU A 637 2.70 -18.28 5.84
N ASP A 638 2.89 -17.28 6.71
CA ASP A 638 1.84 -16.48 7.33
C ASP A 638 1.67 -15.09 6.68
N SER A 639 2.68 -14.66 5.92
CA SER A 639 2.86 -13.29 5.43
C SER A 639 3.36 -13.25 3.99
N VAL A 640 3.04 -12.18 3.28
CA VAL A 640 3.55 -11.92 1.91
C VAL A 640 5.07 -11.75 1.94
N GLU A 641 5.59 -11.09 2.98
CA GLU A 641 7.01 -10.86 3.24
C GLU A 641 7.75 -12.18 3.44
N GLY A 642 7.25 -13.08 4.29
CA GLY A 642 7.83 -14.42 4.49
C GLY A 642 7.78 -15.24 3.19
N ALA A 643 6.68 -15.15 2.45
CA ALA A 643 6.52 -15.81 1.16
C ALA A 643 7.54 -15.31 0.10
N LEU A 644 7.83 -14.00 0.07
CA LEU A 644 8.83 -13.40 -0.82
C LEU A 644 10.27 -13.76 -0.38
N GLN A 645 10.57 -13.69 0.92
CA GLN A 645 11.88 -14.08 1.45
C GLN A 645 12.20 -15.56 1.18
N TRP A 646 11.20 -16.45 1.31
CA TRP A 646 11.38 -17.86 0.96
C TRP A 646 11.70 -18.05 -0.52
N ARG A 647 11.05 -17.31 -1.43
CA ARG A 647 11.32 -17.35 -2.87
C ARG A 647 12.73 -16.88 -3.18
N GLU A 648 13.11 -15.70 -2.67
CA GLU A 648 14.46 -15.15 -2.83
C GLU A 648 15.55 -16.12 -2.33
N ALA A 649 15.38 -16.66 -1.11
CA ALA A 649 16.30 -17.64 -0.54
C ALA A 649 16.33 -18.96 -1.32
N SER A 650 15.19 -19.43 -1.84
CA SER A 650 15.09 -20.72 -2.54
C SER A 650 15.63 -20.67 -3.95
N TRP A 651 15.39 -19.58 -4.68
CA TRP A 651 15.99 -19.34 -6.00
C TRP A 651 17.50 -19.13 -5.90
N SER A 652 17.97 -18.24 -5.02
CA SER A 652 19.40 -17.93 -4.85
C SER A 652 20.22 -19.14 -4.36
N ARG A 653 19.69 -19.97 -3.46
CA ARG A 653 20.31 -21.23 -3.01
C ARG A 653 20.08 -22.40 -3.96
N ARG A 654 19.35 -22.17 -5.06
CA ARG A 654 18.99 -23.16 -6.09
C ARG A 654 18.20 -24.37 -5.58
N LEU A 655 17.44 -24.23 -4.49
CA LEU A 655 16.69 -25.32 -3.85
C LEU A 655 15.59 -25.88 -4.77
N ILE A 656 14.92 -25.00 -5.52
CA ILE A 656 13.86 -25.38 -6.46
C ILE A 656 14.45 -26.13 -7.65
N GLN A 657 15.53 -25.60 -8.22
CA GLN A 657 16.23 -26.14 -9.38
C GLN A 657 16.96 -27.46 -9.04
N GLN A 658 17.43 -27.65 -7.80
CA GLN A 658 17.93 -28.93 -7.29
C GLN A 658 16.79 -29.95 -7.21
N LYS A 659 15.73 -29.65 -6.48
CA LYS A 659 14.60 -30.57 -6.26
C LYS A 659 13.91 -31.00 -7.56
N LEU A 660 13.75 -30.09 -8.52
CA LEU A 660 13.22 -30.42 -9.85
C LEU A 660 14.26 -31.12 -10.75
N GLY A 661 15.55 -30.92 -10.49
CA GLY A 661 16.66 -31.61 -11.18
C GLY A 661 16.83 -33.06 -10.77
N ASP A 662 16.53 -33.41 -9.52
CA ASP A 662 16.47 -34.78 -9.03
C ASP A 662 15.37 -35.60 -9.75
N ILE A 663 14.34 -34.90 -10.26
CA ILE A 663 13.25 -35.48 -11.06
C ILE A 663 13.60 -35.50 -12.56
N SER A 664 14.07 -34.37 -13.10
CA SER A 664 14.44 -34.28 -14.52
C SER A 664 15.38 -33.09 -14.79
N THR A 665 16.42 -33.35 -15.58
CA THR A 665 17.31 -32.31 -16.12
C THR A 665 16.55 -31.24 -16.91
N THR A 666 15.45 -31.62 -17.58
CA THR A 666 14.60 -30.70 -18.35
C THR A 666 13.71 -29.83 -17.45
N LEU A 667 13.20 -30.37 -16.33
CA LEU A 667 12.45 -29.58 -15.35
C LEU A 667 13.36 -28.59 -14.62
N LYS A 668 14.59 -29.00 -14.26
CA LYS A 668 15.61 -28.09 -13.75
C LYS A 668 15.92 -26.96 -14.74
N ALA A 669 16.18 -27.30 -16.00
CA ALA A 669 16.48 -26.30 -17.02
C ALA A 669 15.32 -25.33 -17.26
N PHE A 670 14.07 -25.80 -17.14
CA PHE A 670 12.88 -24.94 -17.18
C PHE A 670 12.82 -24.00 -15.98
N ALA A 671 13.05 -24.51 -14.76
CA ALA A 671 13.13 -23.70 -13.55
C ALA A 671 14.26 -22.66 -13.61
N ASP A 672 15.47 -23.02 -14.09
CA ASP A 672 16.59 -22.09 -14.33
C ASP A 672 16.24 -20.96 -15.31
N TYR A 673 15.36 -21.22 -16.30
CA TYR A 673 14.90 -20.20 -17.24
C TYR A 673 13.80 -19.32 -16.66
N VAL A 674 12.84 -19.89 -15.94
CA VAL A 674 11.81 -19.12 -15.22
C VAL A 674 12.43 -18.21 -14.18
N ASP A 675 13.45 -18.68 -13.44
CA ASP A 675 14.27 -17.90 -12.49
C ASP A 675 14.85 -16.64 -13.16
N SER A 676 15.38 -16.77 -14.38
CA SER A 676 15.89 -15.61 -15.16
C SER A 676 14.82 -14.60 -15.61
N LEU A 677 13.54 -14.97 -15.54
CA LEU A 677 12.38 -14.13 -15.89
C LEU A 677 11.62 -13.61 -14.67
N CYS A 678 11.84 -14.16 -13.47
CA CYS A 678 11.18 -13.77 -12.23
C CYS A 678 11.26 -12.24 -12.00
N GLY A 679 10.12 -11.61 -11.74
CA GLY A 679 10.02 -10.15 -11.55
C GLY A 679 10.26 -9.29 -12.81
N THR A 680 10.51 -9.89 -13.98
CA THR A 680 10.73 -9.14 -15.24
C THR A 680 9.44 -9.04 -16.08
N PRO A 681 9.34 -8.04 -16.99
CA PRO A 681 8.26 -7.96 -17.96
C PRO A 681 8.53 -8.77 -19.25
N TYR A 682 9.58 -9.60 -19.29
CA TYR A 682 9.95 -10.31 -20.51
C TYR A 682 8.95 -11.45 -20.84
N PRO A 683 8.63 -11.69 -22.13
CA PRO A 683 7.72 -12.75 -22.53
C PRO A 683 8.34 -14.14 -22.38
N MET A 684 7.51 -15.11 -22.00
CA MET A 684 7.86 -16.53 -21.92
C MET A 684 7.96 -17.14 -23.33
N ASP A 685 9.08 -17.80 -23.66
CA ASP A 685 9.22 -18.57 -24.91
C ASP A 685 8.60 -19.97 -24.75
N TYR A 686 7.27 -20.03 -24.88
CA TYR A 686 6.52 -21.29 -24.80
C TYR A 686 6.97 -22.31 -25.87
N GLU A 687 7.33 -21.88 -27.09
CA GLU A 687 7.65 -22.81 -28.17
C GLU A 687 8.92 -23.62 -27.90
N ILE A 688 9.98 -22.98 -27.41
CA ILE A 688 11.24 -23.66 -27.07
C ILE A 688 11.00 -24.67 -25.94
N TRP A 689 10.24 -24.30 -24.92
CA TRP A 689 9.99 -25.19 -23.77
C TRP A 689 9.07 -26.36 -24.08
N LEU A 690 7.99 -26.13 -24.81
CA LEU A 690 7.12 -27.21 -25.29
C LEU A 690 7.88 -28.20 -26.18
N ARG A 691 8.78 -27.71 -27.04
CA ARG A 691 9.65 -28.55 -27.88
C ARG A 691 10.65 -29.38 -27.05
N ARG A 692 11.23 -28.80 -26.00
CA ARG A 692 12.17 -29.50 -25.09
C ARG A 692 11.45 -30.57 -24.24
N LEU A 693 10.35 -30.21 -23.60
CA LEU A 693 9.57 -31.13 -22.76
C LEU A 693 9.00 -32.29 -23.58
N ARG A 694 8.46 -32.03 -24.78
CA ARG A 694 7.93 -33.08 -25.67
C ARG A 694 8.95 -34.15 -26.00
N ARG A 695 10.23 -33.81 -26.21
CA ARG A 695 11.28 -34.80 -26.49
C ARG A 695 11.43 -35.82 -25.35
N ASN A 696 11.44 -35.33 -24.10
CA ASN A 696 11.58 -36.17 -22.91
C ASN A 696 10.35 -37.10 -22.71
N ILE A 697 9.16 -36.66 -23.13
CA ILE A 697 7.91 -37.47 -23.07
C ILE A 697 7.89 -38.62 -24.09
N HIS A 698 8.79 -38.61 -25.09
CA HIS A 698 8.88 -39.62 -26.15
C HIS A 698 10.13 -40.51 -26.10
N GLU A 699 11.08 -40.27 -25.19
CA GLU A 699 12.36 -41.02 -25.18
C GLU A 699 12.23 -42.49 -24.70
N GLU A 700 11.05 -42.93 -24.24
CA GLU A 700 10.74 -44.36 -24.04
C GLU A 700 10.30 -45.10 -25.32
N ASP A 701 9.86 -44.40 -26.39
CA ASP A 701 9.40 -45.01 -27.66
C ASP A 701 10.57 -45.31 -28.64
N HIS A 702 11.72 -45.74 -28.12
CA HIS A 702 12.80 -46.34 -28.92
C HIS A 702 12.84 -47.87 -28.84
N GLY A 703 11.67 -48.48 -28.68
CA GLY A 703 11.42 -49.85 -29.09
C GLY A 703 11.50 -49.98 -30.62
N LYS A 704 12.50 -50.72 -31.11
CA LYS A 704 12.70 -50.96 -32.55
C LYS A 704 11.52 -51.74 -33.17
N GLU A 705 10.64 -51.06 -33.91
CA GLU A 705 9.95 -51.73 -35.02
C GLU A 705 10.94 -51.86 -36.19
N ILE A 706 11.66 -52.99 -36.21
CA ILE A 706 12.33 -53.45 -37.43
C ILE A 706 11.22 -53.87 -38.39
N VAL A 707 10.93 -53.02 -39.38
CA VAL A 707 10.16 -53.41 -40.55
C VAL A 707 10.97 -54.47 -41.30
N ALA A 708 10.64 -55.74 -41.07
CA ALA A 708 11.09 -56.83 -41.91
C ALA A 708 10.36 -56.70 -43.26
N ALA A 709 11.11 -56.58 -44.35
CA ALA A 709 10.55 -56.58 -45.68
C ALA A 709 9.98 -57.96 -46.05
N GLY A 710 8.77 -57.97 -46.61
CA GLY A 710 8.07 -59.14 -47.15
C GLY A 710 6.96 -58.66 -48.09
#